data_AF-A0A8R1VZ99-F1
#
_entry.id   AF-A0A8R1VZ99-F1
#
_cell.length_a   1.000
_cell.length_b   1.000
_cell.length_c   1.000
_cell.angle_alpha   90.00
_cell.angle_beta   90.00
_cell.angle_gamma   90.00
#
_symmetry.space_group_name_H-M   'P 1'
#
loop_
_entity.id
_entity.type
_entity.pdbx_description
1 polymer ?
#
loop_
_entity_poly.entity_id
_entity_poly.type
_entity_poly.pdbx_seq_one_letter_code
_entity_poly.pdbx_strand_id
1 'polypeptide(L)'
;MTAQQQQLKLFTYSVIERKDEIEEKYERCYQTLQSLTTGLNDREYHDALTSHISKDKSQEEVISLGLLTAVLLDTKNADKIYRDLTLLSRDGLQSVISHLQQFTLEKWSRLLEPPRKQLLWLVREMVRNNIAGVDNLCWNLMRNAAGGDISTTNIALIEYLLDLYQDHRKWLERFPWLIASVVYSFLRFIEDHSSLIPLRNREVAFTISLLRDRFTDCLVIGRDLIRLLQNVSRIQEFETLWKDLLHNPQSLSPSLTNGIIQILETRTSRRFLQSRLTPDMERKLVFFTSSVRFGHHKRYQEWFQNKYLNTPEAQSLRSDLIRFIVGLIHPTNELLCSDIIPRWAVIGWLITTCTSNIALANAKMALFYDWVCYDPKHDNIMNIEPAILVMLNSLRIHPTVTASLLDFLCRIIPNFYPAQSERIRNGIFVSLKQILDKRVLASLVPLFTNPRIDGELRAMIQNTFREFCDPPAVQGDPIKNDDIMDNLLTSLKDELISENDDISFSDEEPETSPKKNIIIENNSVPAIKTIPLKVKLKEKNVLPLDLDKEALQTLTKELRLETETLYFEKDNERKCEAMEKIVQLIIQDDDIYPEMLAALGSCISCLLKNQIEEKILPSVLNDDALEDSIGKPIFVMFRSLTQFAEEDSRRLQLFSLLAEMRTHQTRIGYLLLYYLQVSSLINNNADRKVNGIKSHVYKEFCETQEVELNECLLSDLQLCQEDDTSMFCWLIPAVYDQFSKIVVGNEDFLHLVVSTIDGSQIQEIICLILQGKLSMFRSDAVPSLATSSLDWETMEQYFFWQLVSAHDIDIKVILSNITKLDYNNHPETLTSILLTLKKEKPTLDLLKPILCREIKPLNDQFVISVISSWYLEHGDNVANLVSQLLISRCPVVSPTKRKRGQGQGLGSRGGVAPPSAERILGHMERIRSRGTCPVLFRAEGMQKALQIAQAACTDTQRMLFSNLFQLLEEDEPHTPTTNRNSTSGKRGRKAAPTFGNSNKKNAKSVIKDLSDSSEESSEEEEVIKPRQTKKRRKINAVASESD
;
A
#
# COMPACT_ATOMS: atom_id res chain seq x y z
N MET A 1 35.35 -24.55 -30.11
CA MET A 1 34.56 -24.09 -28.97
C MET A 1 33.83 -22.83 -29.40
N THR A 2 32.51 -22.90 -29.54
CA THR A 2 31.67 -21.71 -29.78
C THR A 2 31.67 -20.86 -28.52
N ALA A 3 31.98 -19.57 -28.65
CA ALA A 3 31.81 -18.63 -27.55
C ALA A 3 30.32 -18.57 -27.20
N GLN A 4 29.96 -18.97 -25.99
CA GLN A 4 28.66 -18.60 -25.43
C GLN A 4 28.63 -17.07 -25.40
N GLN A 5 27.59 -16.46 -25.97
CA GLN A 5 27.29 -15.05 -25.74
C GLN A 5 27.07 -14.90 -24.23
N GLN A 6 28.06 -14.36 -23.52
CA GLN A 6 27.87 -13.91 -22.14
C GLN A 6 26.83 -12.79 -22.20
N GLN A 7 25.62 -13.12 -21.76
CA GLN A 7 24.49 -12.21 -21.77
C GLN A 7 24.85 -10.97 -20.95
N LEU A 8 24.69 -9.79 -21.55
CA LEU A 8 25.14 -8.55 -20.92
C LEU A 8 24.25 -8.27 -19.71
N LYS A 9 24.89 -8.12 -18.54
CA LYS A 9 24.20 -7.95 -17.26
C LYS A 9 24.85 -6.82 -16.46
N LEU A 10 24.16 -5.68 -16.44
CA LEU A 10 24.45 -4.50 -15.63
C LEU A 10 23.60 -4.49 -14.37
N PHE A 11 22.36 -5.00 -14.44
CA PHE A 11 21.39 -4.94 -13.35
C PHE A 11 21.06 -6.31 -12.72
N THR A 12 20.60 -6.26 -11.47
CA THR A 12 19.88 -7.35 -10.80
C THR A 12 18.43 -7.38 -11.25
N TYR A 13 17.91 -8.60 -11.40
CA TYR A 13 16.53 -8.90 -11.76
C TYR A 13 16.02 -10.02 -10.87
N SER A 14 14.78 -9.91 -10.40
CA SER A 14 14.05 -11.05 -9.84
C SER A 14 13.55 -11.98 -10.96
N VAL A 15 13.12 -13.20 -10.62
CA VAL A 15 12.63 -14.21 -11.58
C VAL A 15 11.34 -13.76 -12.31
N ILE A 16 10.62 -12.79 -11.76
CA ILE A 16 9.36 -12.24 -12.28
C ILE A 16 9.54 -10.93 -13.07
N GLU A 17 10.73 -10.31 -13.02
CA GLU A 17 11.00 -9.05 -13.72
C GLU A 17 11.31 -9.27 -15.20
N ARG A 18 10.76 -8.40 -16.05
CA ARG A 18 11.20 -8.28 -17.45
C ARG A 18 12.56 -7.56 -17.51
N LYS A 19 13.31 -7.81 -18.59
CA LYS A 19 14.57 -7.11 -18.86
C LYS A 19 14.32 -5.60 -18.97
N ASP A 20 15.25 -4.80 -18.44
CA ASP A 20 15.13 -3.35 -18.39
C ASP A 20 15.41 -2.73 -19.76
N GLU A 21 14.53 -1.87 -20.25
CA GLU A 21 14.67 -1.23 -21.57
C GLU A 21 15.99 -0.47 -21.72
N ILE A 22 16.53 0.07 -20.62
CA ILE A 22 17.83 0.74 -20.61
C ILE A 22 18.96 -0.27 -20.79
N GLU A 23 18.91 -1.45 -20.16
CA GLU A 23 19.91 -2.49 -20.38
C GLU A 23 19.85 -3.03 -21.82
N GLU A 24 18.66 -3.15 -22.41
CA GLU A 24 18.50 -3.52 -23.82
C GLU A 24 19.02 -2.44 -24.79
N LYS A 25 18.90 -1.15 -24.45
CA LYS A 25 19.56 -0.06 -25.20
C LYS A 25 21.08 -0.21 -25.15
N TYR A 26 21.64 -0.45 -23.96
CA TYR A 26 23.09 -0.56 -23.74
C TYR A 26 23.68 -1.81 -24.38
N GLU A 27 23.00 -2.95 -24.28
CA GLU A 27 23.41 -4.20 -24.92
C GLU A 27 23.47 -4.04 -26.44
N ARG A 28 22.47 -3.39 -27.07
CA ARG A 28 22.51 -3.08 -28.52
C ARG A 28 23.66 -2.14 -28.89
N CYS A 29 23.93 -1.11 -28.08
CA CYS A 29 25.05 -0.20 -28.32
C CYS A 29 26.40 -0.91 -28.21
N TYR A 30 26.56 -1.77 -27.19
CA TYR A 30 27.77 -2.57 -26.97
C TYR A 30 27.99 -3.62 -28.07
N GLN A 31 26.94 -4.33 -28.50
CA GLN A 31 27.01 -5.24 -29.64
C GLN A 31 27.39 -4.50 -30.94
N THR A 32 26.87 -3.29 -31.15
CA THR A 32 27.24 -2.45 -32.29
C THR A 32 28.72 -2.07 -32.23
N LEU A 33 29.22 -1.61 -31.07
CA LEU A 33 30.64 -1.33 -30.86
C LEU A 33 31.52 -2.57 -31.16
N GLN A 34 31.18 -3.74 -30.60
CA GLN A 34 31.91 -4.97 -30.84
C GLN A 34 31.94 -5.33 -32.34
N SER A 35 30.81 -5.20 -33.05
CA SER A 35 30.73 -5.52 -34.48
C SER A 35 31.62 -4.64 -35.37
N LEU A 36 31.88 -3.39 -34.94
CA LEU A 36 32.72 -2.43 -35.65
C LEU A 36 34.21 -2.55 -35.33
N THR A 37 34.58 -3.24 -34.25
CA THR A 37 35.94 -3.19 -33.67
C THR A 37 36.63 -4.55 -33.56
N THR A 38 35.89 -5.66 -33.67
CA THR A 38 36.43 -7.01 -33.53
C THR A 38 37.49 -7.32 -34.60
N GLY A 39 38.71 -7.61 -34.16
CA GLY A 39 39.82 -8.05 -35.04
C GLY A 39 40.58 -6.94 -35.76
N LEU A 40 40.26 -5.66 -35.49
CA LEU A 40 40.97 -4.52 -36.06
C LEU A 40 42.26 -4.19 -35.27
N ASN A 41 43.25 -3.60 -35.95
CA ASN A 41 44.39 -2.98 -35.26
C ASN A 41 44.00 -1.58 -34.70
N ASP A 42 44.84 -1.00 -33.83
CA ASP A 42 44.52 0.26 -33.12
C ASP A 42 44.21 1.44 -34.06
N ARG A 43 44.80 1.47 -35.27
CA ARG A 43 44.51 2.52 -36.25
C ARG A 43 43.18 2.26 -36.95
N GLU A 44 42.97 1.06 -37.46
CA GLU A 44 41.71 0.63 -38.09
C GLU A 44 40.52 0.79 -37.13
N TYR A 45 40.72 0.50 -35.84
CA TYR A 45 39.76 0.73 -34.76
C TYR A 45 39.34 2.21 -34.67
N HIS A 46 40.30 3.13 -34.60
CA HIS A 46 40.01 4.56 -34.52
C HIS A 46 39.38 5.10 -35.81
N ASP A 47 39.90 4.69 -36.97
CA ASP A 47 39.37 5.09 -38.28
C ASP A 47 37.92 4.60 -38.46
N ALA A 48 37.61 3.36 -38.06
CA ALA A 48 36.26 2.78 -38.13
C ALA A 48 35.26 3.50 -37.21
N LEU A 49 35.62 3.75 -35.94
CA LEU A 49 34.76 4.45 -34.99
C LEU A 49 34.53 5.91 -35.40
N THR A 50 35.59 6.63 -35.79
CA THR A 50 35.49 8.02 -36.26
C THR A 50 34.61 8.12 -37.51
N SER A 51 34.76 7.18 -38.45
CA SER A 51 33.90 7.08 -39.64
C SER A 51 32.45 6.69 -39.30
N HIS A 52 32.20 6.01 -38.19
CA HIS A 52 30.84 5.66 -37.77
C HIS A 52 30.13 6.87 -37.15
N ILE A 53 30.82 7.57 -36.25
CA ILE A 53 30.38 8.79 -35.55
C ILE A 53 30.14 9.94 -36.53
N SER A 54 30.90 10.02 -37.64
CA SER A 54 30.74 11.09 -38.64
C SER A 54 29.44 11.03 -39.45
N LYS A 55 28.65 9.95 -39.36
CA LYS A 55 27.41 9.79 -40.14
C LYS A 55 26.26 10.67 -39.64
N ASP A 56 26.02 10.66 -38.32
CA ASP A 56 24.94 11.39 -37.65
C ASP A 56 25.13 11.35 -36.12
N LYS A 57 24.56 12.32 -35.40
CA LYS A 57 24.59 12.43 -33.93
C LYS A 57 24.00 11.19 -33.21
N SER A 58 23.02 10.52 -33.81
CA SER A 58 22.50 9.25 -33.27
C SER A 58 23.58 8.15 -33.22
N GLN A 59 24.53 8.16 -34.15
CA GLN A 59 25.60 7.17 -34.20
C GLN A 59 26.71 7.50 -33.20
N GLU A 60 26.92 8.78 -32.90
CA GLU A 60 27.77 9.22 -31.79
C GLU A 60 27.27 8.68 -30.45
N GLU A 61 25.97 8.83 -30.17
CA GLU A 61 25.36 8.30 -28.95
C GLU A 61 25.54 6.77 -28.84
N VAL A 62 25.30 6.02 -29.93
CA VAL A 62 25.49 4.56 -29.96
C VAL A 62 26.93 4.14 -29.64
N ILE A 63 27.94 4.82 -30.19
CA ILE A 63 29.35 4.51 -29.88
C ILE A 63 29.71 4.94 -28.46
N SER A 64 29.29 6.12 -28.00
CA SER A 64 29.54 6.61 -26.65
C SER A 64 28.92 5.71 -25.57
N LEU A 65 27.68 5.23 -25.78
CA LEU A 65 27.04 4.27 -24.89
C LEU A 65 27.64 2.87 -24.98
N GLY A 66 28.07 2.44 -26.17
CA GLY A 66 28.82 1.20 -26.33
C GLY A 66 30.13 1.22 -25.54
N LEU A 67 30.90 2.31 -25.64
CA LEU A 67 32.15 2.52 -24.91
C LEU A 67 31.93 2.67 -23.40
N LEU A 68 30.89 3.41 -22.96
CA LEU A 68 30.48 3.46 -21.56
C LEU A 68 30.16 2.05 -21.03
N THR A 69 29.40 1.25 -21.77
CA THR A 69 29.10 -0.14 -21.41
C THR A 69 30.38 -0.98 -21.32
N ALA A 70 31.32 -0.78 -22.24
CA ALA A 70 32.61 -1.45 -22.22
C ALA A 70 33.46 -1.09 -20.98
N VAL A 71 33.53 0.20 -20.59
CA VAL A 71 34.20 0.65 -19.36
C VAL A 71 33.57 0.02 -18.12
N LEU A 72 32.24 -0.11 -18.08
CA LEU A 72 31.51 -0.67 -16.93
C LEU A 72 31.68 -2.19 -16.77
N LEU A 73 32.14 -2.90 -17.80
CA LEU A 73 32.28 -4.37 -17.80
C LEU A 73 33.74 -4.84 -17.84
N ASP A 74 34.63 -4.15 -18.56
CA ASP A 74 36.03 -4.54 -18.72
C ASP A 74 36.96 -3.68 -17.85
N THR A 75 37.21 -4.18 -16.63
CA THR A 75 38.14 -3.55 -15.68
C THR A 75 39.60 -3.55 -16.14
N LYS A 76 39.99 -4.40 -17.11
CA LYS A 76 41.39 -4.54 -17.55
C LYS A 76 41.76 -3.55 -18.64
N ASN A 77 40.81 -3.20 -19.50
CA ASN A 77 41.00 -2.26 -20.60
C ASN A 77 40.40 -0.87 -20.30
N ALA A 78 39.86 -0.64 -19.10
CA ALA A 78 39.15 0.57 -18.71
C ALA A 78 39.88 1.88 -19.06
N ASP A 79 41.19 2.00 -18.77
CA ASP A 79 41.99 3.19 -19.11
C ASP A 79 42.03 3.47 -20.62
N LYS A 80 42.18 2.42 -21.45
CA LYS A 80 42.16 2.54 -22.91
C LYS A 80 40.76 2.98 -23.37
N ILE A 81 39.73 2.27 -22.94
CA ILE A 81 38.35 2.54 -23.38
C ILE A 81 37.90 3.94 -22.95
N TYR A 82 38.26 4.41 -21.75
CA TYR A 82 37.95 5.76 -21.28
C TYR A 82 38.70 6.84 -22.06
N ARG A 83 39.98 6.64 -22.39
CA ARG A 83 40.71 7.54 -23.29
C ARG A 83 40.05 7.59 -24.67
N ASP A 84 39.72 6.44 -25.24
CA ASP A 84 39.11 6.35 -26.55
C ASP A 84 37.71 7.02 -26.54
N LEU A 85 36.91 6.84 -25.47
CA LEU A 85 35.65 7.56 -25.22
C LEU A 85 35.85 9.08 -25.16
N THR A 86 36.87 9.56 -24.46
CA THR A 86 37.18 10.99 -24.33
C THR A 86 37.67 11.61 -25.65
N LEU A 87 38.37 10.84 -26.49
CA LEU A 87 38.84 11.29 -27.81
C LEU A 87 37.73 11.31 -28.87
N LEU A 88 36.75 10.42 -28.77
CA LEU A 88 35.69 10.23 -29.78
C LEU A 88 34.42 11.05 -29.49
N SER A 89 34.18 11.41 -28.23
CA SER A 89 33.08 12.28 -27.79
C SER A 89 33.26 13.72 -28.31
N ARG A 90 32.28 14.24 -29.04
CA ARG A 90 32.26 15.64 -29.54
C ARG A 90 31.49 16.58 -28.61
N ASP A 91 30.70 16.05 -27.69
CA ASP A 91 29.86 16.79 -26.75
C ASP A 91 30.52 17.04 -25.39
N GLY A 92 31.82 16.74 -25.23
CA GLY A 92 32.51 16.87 -23.94
C GLY A 92 31.95 15.93 -22.85
N LEU A 93 31.55 14.73 -23.24
CA LEU A 93 30.98 13.66 -22.41
C LEU A 93 29.63 14.00 -21.75
N GLN A 94 28.92 15.05 -22.18
CA GLN A 94 27.67 15.46 -21.54
C GLN A 94 26.57 14.39 -21.67
N SER A 95 26.44 13.72 -22.82
CA SER A 95 25.53 12.58 -23.00
C SER A 95 25.87 11.42 -22.08
N VAL A 96 27.18 11.13 -21.90
CA VAL A 96 27.67 10.09 -20.97
C VAL A 96 27.33 10.46 -19.53
N ILE A 97 27.54 11.72 -19.14
CA ILE A 97 27.24 12.22 -17.79
C ILE A 97 25.73 12.17 -17.52
N SER A 98 24.87 12.59 -18.46
CA SER A 98 23.41 12.48 -18.31
C SER A 98 22.96 11.04 -18.05
N HIS A 99 23.56 10.08 -18.76
CA HIS A 99 23.28 8.66 -18.58
C HIS A 99 23.83 8.10 -17.24
N LEU A 100 25.00 8.56 -16.79
CA LEU A 100 25.53 8.23 -15.45
C LEU A 100 24.67 8.84 -14.33
N GLN A 101 24.11 10.04 -14.54
CA GLN A 101 23.14 10.64 -13.63
C GLN A 101 21.86 9.80 -13.57
N GLN A 102 21.36 9.29 -14.71
CA GLN A 102 20.23 8.36 -14.72
C GLN A 102 20.54 7.06 -13.96
N PHE A 103 21.72 6.47 -14.16
CA PHE A 103 22.15 5.27 -13.44
C PHE A 103 22.20 5.49 -11.92
N THR A 104 22.73 6.64 -11.49
CA THR A 104 22.82 6.98 -10.05
C THR A 104 21.48 7.35 -9.43
N LEU A 105 20.53 7.96 -10.16
CA LEU A 105 19.22 8.33 -9.61
C LEU A 105 18.17 7.21 -9.68
N GLU A 106 18.13 6.44 -10.77
CA GLU A 106 17.04 5.48 -11.00
C GLU A 106 17.42 4.03 -10.71
N LYS A 107 18.68 3.65 -10.98
CA LYS A 107 19.09 2.23 -11.06
C LYS A 107 20.17 1.82 -10.06
N TRP A 108 20.68 2.73 -9.21
CA TRP A 108 21.81 2.48 -8.31
C TRP A 108 21.67 1.21 -7.47
N SER A 109 20.51 1.02 -6.83
CA SER A 109 20.20 -0.15 -6.01
C SER A 109 20.15 -1.47 -6.79
N ARG A 110 19.86 -1.42 -8.10
CA ARG A 110 19.84 -2.57 -9.02
C ARG A 110 21.17 -2.81 -9.73
N LEU A 111 22.07 -1.83 -9.76
CA LEU A 111 23.37 -1.95 -10.43
C LEU A 111 24.24 -3.01 -9.75
N LEU A 112 24.72 -3.99 -10.50
CA LEU A 112 25.60 -5.05 -10.01
C LEU A 112 26.92 -4.47 -9.47
N GLU A 113 27.57 -5.19 -8.55
CA GLU A 113 28.77 -4.72 -7.86
C GLU A 113 29.94 -4.36 -8.81
N PRO A 114 30.29 -5.16 -9.85
CA PRO A 114 31.40 -4.79 -10.75
C PRO A 114 31.10 -3.53 -11.58
N PRO A 115 29.94 -3.39 -12.26
CA PRO A 115 29.55 -2.12 -12.90
C PRO A 115 29.49 -0.94 -11.93
N ARG A 116 29.04 -1.15 -10.68
CA ARG A 116 29.03 -0.10 -9.65
C ARG A 116 30.44 0.39 -9.30
N LYS A 117 31.40 -0.53 -9.11
CA LYS A 117 32.81 -0.20 -8.90
C LYS A 117 33.42 0.53 -10.09
N GLN A 118 33.12 0.09 -11.32
CA GLN A 118 33.59 0.77 -12.53
C GLN A 118 32.96 2.16 -12.75
N LEU A 119 31.70 2.36 -12.36
CA LEU A 119 31.07 3.68 -12.38
C LEU A 119 31.81 4.64 -11.44
N LEU A 120 32.12 4.20 -10.21
CA LEU A 120 32.88 5.00 -9.25
C LEU A 120 34.32 5.27 -9.73
N TRP A 121 34.99 4.30 -10.36
CA TRP A 121 36.28 4.52 -11.00
C TRP A 121 36.19 5.58 -12.11
N LEU A 122 35.19 5.48 -13.00
CA LEU A 122 34.97 6.41 -14.11
C LEU A 122 34.71 7.84 -13.61
N VAL A 123 33.93 8.01 -12.54
CA VAL A 123 33.70 9.33 -11.93
C VAL A 123 34.99 9.92 -11.36
N ARG A 124 35.87 9.11 -10.76
CA ARG A 124 37.17 9.58 -10.26
C ARG A 124 38.06 10.08 -11.39
N GLU A 125 38.10 9.35 -12.52
CA GLU A 125 38.84 9.78 -13.71
C GLU A 125 38.20 11.01 -14.39
N MET A 126 36.88 11.15 -14.41
CA MET A 126 36.22 12.37 -14.90
C MET A 126 36.54 13.60 -14.04
N VAL A 127 36.56 13.45 -12.69
CA VAL A 127 37.01 14.50 -11.76
C VAL A 127 38.47 14.86 -11.98
N ARG A 128 39.36 13.86 -12.07
CA ARG A 128 40.79 14.02 -12.34
C ARG A 128 41.06 14.80 -13.63
N ASN A 129 40.30 14.53 -14.67
CA ASN A 129 40.41 15.18 -15.98
C ASN A 129 39.58 16.47 -16.11
N ASN A 130 38.95 16.94 -15.02
CA ASN A 130 38.19 18.20 -14.96
C ASN A 130 37.03 18.29 -15.98
N ILE A 131 36.35 17.18 -16.25
CA ILE A 131 35.20 17.17 -17.15
C ILE A 131 34.05 18.00 -16.53
N ALA A 132 33.37 18.80 -17.35
CA ALA A 132 32.28 19.68 -16.92
C ALA A 132 31.01 18.89 -16.55
N GLY A 133 30.24 19.36 -15.55
CA GLY A 133 28.97 18.75 -15.11
C GLY A 133 29.13 17.54 -14.16
N VAL A 134 30.36 17.10 -13.89
CA VAL A 134 30.66 16.00 -12.96
C VAL A 134 30.34 16.37 -11.51
N ASP A 135 30.36 17.64 -11.16
CA ASP A 135 29.94 18.17 -9.86
C ASP A 135 28.50 17.79 -9.49
N ASN A 136 27.56 17.85 -10.45
CA ASN A 136 26.20 17.36 -10.26
C ASN A 136 26.10 15.83 -10.17
N LEU A 137 26.95 15.09 -10.89
CA LEU A 137 27.01 13.62 -10.78
C LEU A 137 27.56 13.19 -9.41
N CYS A 138 28.57 13.87 -8.89
CA CYS A 138 29.07 13.67 -7.53
C CYS A 138 27.99 13.99 -6.48
N TRP A 139 27.18 15.04 -6.68
CA TRP A 139 26.04 15.33 -5.81
C TRP A 139 24.98 14.21 -5.86
N ASN A 140 24.61 13.70 -7.04
CA ASN A 140 23.71 12.55 -7.17
C ASN A 140 24.27 11.27 -6.52
N LEU A 141 25.59 11.05 -6.56
CA LEU A 141 26.23 9.95 -5.83
C LEU A 141 26.13 10.13 -4.30
N MET A 142 26.34 11.34 -3.77
CA MET A 142 26.15 11.60 -2.34
C MET A 142 24.73 11.33 -1.85
N ARG A 143 23.71 11.47 -2.72
CA ARG A 143 22.32 11.09 -2.39
C ARG A 143 22.12 9.60 -2.21
N ASN A 144 22.99 8.77 -2.79
CA ASN A 144 22.91 7.31 -2.66
C ASN A 144 23.60 6.78 -1.40
N ALA A 145 24.36 7.62 -0.69
CA ALA A 145 24.84 7.33 0.64
C ALA A 145 23.73 7.67 1.66
N ALA A 146 23.09 6.65 2.22
CA ALA A 146 21.98 6.78 3.15
C ALA A 146 22.46 7.15 4.56
N GLY A 147 21.72 8.02 5.25
CA GLY A 147 21.86 8.19 6.70
C GLY A 147 21.14 7.06 7.45
N GLY A 148 21.67 6.67 8.60
CA GLY A 148 21.14 5.57 9.42
C GLY A 148 21.43 4.15 8.88
N ASP A 149 22.32 4.01 7.89
CA ASP A 149 22.70 2.74 7.27
C ASP A 149 24.21 2.50 7.41
N ILE A 150 24.59 1.56 8.30
CA ILE A 150 26.00 1.16 8.49
C ILE A 150 26.39 -0.10 7.69
N SER A 151 25.60 -0.49 6.69
CA SER A 151 25.92 -1.63 5.83
C SER A 151 27.23 -1.42 5.07
N THR A 152 27.97 -2.50 4.86
CA THR A 152 29.29 -2.48 4.16
C THR A 152 29.23 -1.82 2.79
N THR A 153 28.08 -1.89 2.11
CA THR A 153 27.85 -1.26 0.80
C THR A 153 27.68 0.25 0.91
N ASN A 154 26.98 0.74 1.94
CA ASN A 154 26.81 2.18 2.18
C ASN A 154 28.12 2.81 2.67
N ILE A 155 28.79 2.18 3.64
CA ILE A 155 30.09 2.61 4.15
C ILE A 155 31.14 2.71 3.03
N ALA A 156 31.24 1.71 2.15
CA ALA A 156 32.18 1.74 1.02
C ALA A 156 31.91 2.89 0.02
N LEU A 157 30.65 3.34 -0.13
CA LEU A 157 30.32 4.51 -0.93
C LEU A 157 30.75 5.81 -0.22
N ILE A 158 30.53 5.92 1.10
CA ILE A 158 30.95 7.09 1.88
C ILE A 158 32.49 7.20 1.92
N GLU A 159 33.20 6.09 2.11
CA GLU A 159 34.66 6.04 2.01
C GLU A 159 35.16 6.46 0.63
N TYR A 160 34.57 5.94 -0.46
CA TYR A 160 34.92 6.37 -1.81
C TYR A 160 34.70 7.88 -2.02
N LEU A 161 33.58 8.44 -1.53
CA LEU A 161 33.28 9.87 -1.65
C LEU A 161 34.28 10.70 -0.84
N LEU A 162 34.65 10.25 0.37
CA LEU A 162 35.64 10.90 1.21
C LEU A 162 37.02 10.91 0.54
N ASP A 163 37.47 9.76 0.02
CA ASP A 163 38.72 9.63 -0.75
C ASP A 163 38.71 10.54 -1.98
N LEU A 164 37.62 10.55 -2.76
CA LEU A 164 37.45 11.39 -3.95
C LEU A 164 37.64 12.88 -3.62
N TYR A 165 36.99 13.37 -2.56
CA TYR A 165 37.06 14.79 -2.20
C TYR A 165 38.34 15.18 -1.44
N GLN A 166 38.99 14.23 -0.74
CA GLN A 166 40.31 14.44 -0.13
C GLN A 166 41.39 14.55 -1.22
N ASP A 167 41.48 13.58 -2.13
CA ASP A 167 42.49 13.54 -3.19
C ASP A 167 42.32 14.68 -4.20
N HIS A 168 41.07 14.99 -4.56
CA HIS A 168 40.73 16.02 -5.54
C HIS A 168 40.27 17.33 -4.88
N ARG A 169 40.80 17.65 -3.69
CA ARG A 169 40.46 18.85 -2.91
C ARG A 169 40.42 20.15 -3.71
N LYS A 170 41.45 20.40 -4.53
CA LYS A 170 41.58 21.60 -5.37
C LYS A 170 40.56 21.68 -6.52
N TRP A 171 39.94 20.56 -6.88
CA TRP A 171 38.82 20.54 -7.83
C TRP A 171 37.52 20.91 -7.11
N LEU A 172 37.26 20.32 -5.93
CA LEU A 172 36.09 20.63 -5.10
C LEU A 172 36.02 22.13 -4.74
N GLU A 173 37.17 22.75 -4.43
CA GLU A 173 37.27 24.18 -4.09
C GLU A 173 36.83 25.16 -5.20
N ARG A 174 36.63 24.68 -6.44
CA ARG A 174 36.06 25.48 -7.54
C ARG A 174 34.53 25.57 -7.49
N PHE A 175 33.87 24.75 -6.66
CA PHE A 175 32.42 24.62 -6.62
C PHE A 175 31.90 24.91 -5.19
N PRO A 176 31.72 26.20 -4.80
CA PRO A 176 31.22 26.59 -3.48
C PRO A 176 29.91 25.89 -3.07
N TRP A 177 29.00 25.70 -4.02
CA TRP A 177 27.73 25.00 -3.79
C TRP A 177 27.94 23.51 -3.45
N LEU A 178 28.94 22.87 -4.06
CA LEU A 178 29.29 21.48 -3.81
C LEU A 178 30.03 21.35 -2.48
N ILE A 179 30.92 22.29 -2.13
CA ILE A 179 31.51 22.41 -0.78
C ILE A 179 30.42 22.39 0.29
N ALA A 180 29.41 23.26 0.18
CA ALA A 180 28.29 23.29 1.11
C ALA A 180 27.54 21.95 1.17
N SER A 181 27.32 21.31 0.01
CA SER A 181 26.64 20.03 -0.08
C SER A 181 27.45 18.87 0.54
N VAL A 182 28.77 18.87 0.37
CA VAL A 182 29.71 17.91 0.96
C VAL A 182 29.74 18.08 2.48
N VAL A 183 29.87 19.30 2.99
CA VAL A 183 29.82 19.60 4.44
C VAL A 183 28.50 19.15 5.04
N TYR A 184 27.38 19.50 4.41
CA TYR A 184 26.04 19.07 4.85
C TYR A 184 25.92 17.53 4.90
N SER A 185 26.56 16.84 3.97
CA SER A 185 26.50 15.39 3.88
C SER A 185 27.34 14.72 4.96
N PHE A 186 28.63 15.10 5.10
CA PHE A 186 29.53 14.48 6.06
C PHE A 186 29.23 14.86 7.51
N LEU A 187 28.76 16.09 7.81
CA LEU A 187 28.26 16.41 9.15
C LEU A 187 27.16 15.44 9.61
N ARG A 188 26.30 15.00 8.67
CA ARG A 188 25.24 14.04 8.94
C ARG A 188 25.74 12.59 9.06
N PHE A 189 26.70 12.17 8.24
CA PHE A 189 27.27 10.81 8.31
C PHE A 189 28.07 10.56 9.60
N ILE A 190 28.80 11.58 10.09
CA ILE A 190 29.58 11.54 11.34
C ILE A 190 28.71 11.15 12.57
N GLU A 191 27.41 11.48 12.55
CA GLU A 191 26.45 11.10 13.59
C GLU A 191 26.26 9.57 13.68
N ASP A 192 26.17 8.88 12.53
CA ASP A 192 25.92 7.44 12.47
C ASP A 192 27.20 6.63 12.76
N HIS A 193 28.37 7.16 12.36
CA HIS A 193 29.66 6.45 12.43
C HIS A 193 30.30 6.43 13.83
N SER A 194 29.49 6.51 14.89
CA SER A 194 29.97 6.52 16.28
C SER A 194 30.78 5.27 16.67
N SER A 195 30.46 4.12 16.08
CA SER A 195 31.16 2.83 16.22
C SER A 195 32.35 2.66 15.27
N LEU A 196 32.38 3.40 14.15
CA LEU A 196 33.37 3.29 13.07
C LEU A 196 34.48 4.35 13.25
N ILE A 197 35.14 4.33 14.41
CA ILE A 197 36.11 5.37 14.85
C ILE A 197 37.15 5.75 13.77
N PRO A 198 37.81 4.83 13.04
CA PRO A 198 38.80 5.21 12.03
C PRO A 198 38.20 6.04 10.88
N LEU A 199 37.00 5.66 10.39
CA LEU A 199 36.28 6.40 9.36
C LEU A 199 35.83 7.76 9.90
N ARG A 200 35.14 7.77 11.04
CA ARG A 200 34.63 8.99 11.67
C ARG A 200 35.73 10.02 11.88
N ASN A 201 36.93 9.60 12.32
CA ASN A 201 38.05 10.52 12.52
C ASN A 201 38.53 11.15 11.19
N ARG A 202 38.51 10.41 10.07
CA ARG A 202 38.82 10.96 8.73
C ARG A 202 37.75 11.94 8.27
N GLU A 203 36.47 11.63 8.49
CA GLU A 203 35.34 12.49 8.15
C GLU A 203 35.35 13.80 8.96
N VAL A 204 35.58 13.71 10.29
CA VAL A 204 35.72 14.86 11.20
C VAL A 204 36.85 15.76 10.72
N ALA A 205 38.06 15.22 10.51
CA ALA A 205 39.22 16.01 10.08
C ALA A 205 38.97 16.74 8.75
N PHE A 206 38.36 16.05 7.77
CA PHE A 206 38.01 16.62 6.47
C PHE A 206 36.94 17.71 6.57
N THR A 207 35.87 17.45 7.33
CA THR A 207 34.73 18.36 7.49
C THR A 207 35.12 19.61 8.30
N ILE A 208 36.01 19.46 9.28
CA ILE A 208 36.56 20.59 10.05
C ILE A 208 37.50 21.46 9.22
N SER A 209 38.38 20.88 8.39
CA SER A 209 39.16 21.67 7.41
C SER A 209 38.22 22.42 6.47
N LEU A 210 37.23 21.74 5.89
CA LEU A 210 36.20 22.37 5.06
C LEU A 210 35.55 23.59 5.72
N LEU A 211 35.05 23.42 6.95
CA LEU A 211 34.38 24.47 7.69
C LEU A 211 35.33 25.61 8.04
N ARG A 212 36.56 25.34 8.47
CA ARG A 212 37.53 26.39 8.83
C ARG A 212 38.07 27.16 7.62
N ASP A 213 38.35 26.45 6.53
CA ASP A 213 38.95 27.05 5.32
C ASP A 213 37.92 27.77 4.44
N ARG A 214 36.66 27.30 4.43
CA ARG A 214 35.60 27.73 3.50
C ARG A 214 34.25 28.00 4.18
N PHE A 215 34.24 28.50 5.43
CA PHE A 215 32.99 28.72 6.18
C PHE A 215 31.97 29.58 5.42
N THR A 216 32.43 30.64 4.73
CA THR A 216 31.57 31.53 3.93
C THR A 216 30.75 30.78 2.88
N ASP A 217 31.34 29.76 2.23
CA ASP A 217 30.62 28.94 1.23
C ASP A 217 29.55 28.07 1.91
N CYS A 218 29.78 27.68 3.16
CA CYS A 218 28.86 26.85 3.95
C CYS A 218 27.66 27.64 4.50
N LEU A 219 27.72 28.98 4.58
CA LEU A 219 26.63 29.82 5.10
C LEU A 219 25.30 29.64 4.33
N VAL A 220 25.38 29.30 3.03
CA VAL A 220 24.20 29.07 2.18
C VAL A 220 23.36 27.85 2.59
N ILE A 221 23.90 26.98 3.46
CA ILE A 221 23.14 25.90 4.11
C ILE A 221 22.03 26.48 5.02
N GLY A 222 22.27 27.64 5.64
CA GLY A 222 21.33 28.25 6.59
C GLY A 222 21.13 27.41 7.86
N ARG A 223 19.95 27.53 8.47
CA ARG A 223 19.63 27.03 9.81
C ARG A 223 19.93 25.55 10.07
N ASP A 224 19.71 24.65 9.13
CA ASP A 224 20.04 23.22 9.31
C ASP A 224 21.56 22.96 9.45
N LEU A 225 22.45 23.89 9.09
CA LEU A 225 23.88 23.79 9.45
C LEU A 225 24.07 23.75 10.96
N ILE A 226 23.32 24.58 11.68
CA ILE A 226 23.35 24.63 13.14
C ILE A 226 22.80 23.32 13.73
N ARG A 227 21.74 22.76 13.12
CA ARG A 227 21.15 21.47 13.53
C ARG A 227 22.18 20.35 13.45
N LEU A 228 22.87 20.23 12.31
CA LEU A 228 23.88 19.19 12.12
C LEU A 228 25.10 19.38 13.03
N LEU A 229 25.55 20.63 13.23
CA LEU A 229 26.63 20.96 14.17
C LEU A 229 26.26 20.65 15.63
N GLN A 230 24.99 20.78 16.02
CA GLN A 230 24.50 20.44 17.36
C GLN A 230 24.65 18.93 17.61
N ASN A 231 24.28 18.09 16.63
CA ASN A 231 24.36 16.63 16.75
C ASN A 231 25.79 16.12 16.96
N VAL A 232 26.79 16.74 16.31
CA VAL A 232 28.22 16.35 16.42
C VAL A 232 29.00 17.14 17.49
N SER A 233 28.34 18.01 18.26
CA SER A 233 28.98 18.98 19.17
C SER A 233 29.86 18.38 20.28
N ARG A 234 29.69 17.10 20.63
CA ARG A 234 30.48 16.38 21.65
C ARG A 234 31.83 15.86 21.15
N ILE A 235 32.13 15.99 19.86
CA ILE A 235 33.42 15.65 19.27
C ILE A 235 34.36 16.85 19.44
N GLN A 236 35.58 16.63 19.93
CA GLN A 236 36.50 17.68 20.39
C GLN A 236 36.78 18.76 19.34
N GLU A 237 36.96 18.36 18.08
CA GLU A 237 37.20 19.28 16.97
C GLU A 237 35.98 20.16 16.68
N PHE A 238 34.77 19.60 16.78
CA PHE A 238 33.52 20.37 16.67
C PHE A 238 33.28 21.25 17.92
N GLU A 239 33.66 20.81 19.12
CA GLU A 239 33.61 21.64 20.33
C GLU A 239 34.48 22.90 20.18
N THR A 240 35.67 22.79 19.59
CA THR A 240 36.49 23.98 19.28
C THR A 240 35.88 24.86 18.22
N LEU A 241 35.28 24.30 17.15
CA LEU A 241 34.55 25.08 16.15
C LEU A 241 33.35 25.82 16.76
N TRP A 242 32.64 25.19 17.70
CA TRP A 242 31.54 25.80 18.45
C TRP A 242 32.00 26.98 19.32
N LYS A 243 33.17 26.87 19.98
CA LYS A 243 33.76 27.99 20.73
C LYS A 243 34.10 29.17 19.81
N ASP A 244 34.66 28.90 18.64
CA ASP A 244 34.93 29.94 17.64
C ASP A 244 33.62 30.57 17.14
N LEU A 245 32.60 29.77 16.82
CA LEU A 245 31.30 30.24 16.33
C LEU A 245 30.51 31.06 17.37
N LEU A 246 30.65 30.74 18.67
CA LEU A 246 29.98 31.43 19.78
C LEU A 246 30.70 32.70 20.24
N HIS A 247 32.04 32.70 20.26
CA HIS A 247 32.84 33.75 20.90
C HIS A 247 33.70 34.57 19.93
N ASN A 248 33.96 34.06 18.72
CA ASN A 248 34.77 34.73 17.70
C ASN A 248 34.30 34.43 16.26
N PRO A 249 33.00 34.58 15.93
CA PRO A 249 32.44 34.10 14.65
C PRO A 249 33.10 34.75 13.41
N GLN A 250 33.62 35.97 13.55
CA GLN A 250 34.33 36.68 12.48
C GLN A 250 35.66 36.01 12.07
N SER A 251 36.22 35.15 12.92
CA SER A 251 37.39 34.32 12.55
C SER A 251 37.07 33.21 11.56
N LEU A 252 35.81 32.77 11.49
CA LEU A 252 35.33 31.77 10.53
C LEU A 252 34.86 32.43 9.23
N SER A 253 34.13 33.54 9.33
CA SER A 253 33.80 34.39 8.18
C SER A 253 33.63 35.85 8.60
N PRO A 254 34.31 36.82 7.95
CA PRO A 254 34.11 38.25 8.23
C PRO A 254 32.66 38.73 8.09
N SER A 255 31.83 37.98 7.35
CA SER A 255 30.41 38.29 7.14
C SER A 255 29.51 37.94 8.33
N LEU A 256 29.98 37.15 9.30
CA LEU A 256 29.22 36.75 10.50
C LEU A 256 29.24 37.82 11.59
N THR A 257 28.54 38.91 11.36
CA THR A 257 28.44 40.01 12.32
C THR A 257 27.43 39.73 13.44
N ASN A 258 26.37 38.97 13.16
CA ASN A 258 25.35 38.57 14.15
C ASN A 258 25.47 37.09 14.57
N GLY A 259 26.67 36.51 14.43
CA GLY A 259 27.02 35.15 14.87
C GLY A 259 26.03 34.08 14.39
N ILE A 260 25.63 33.18 15.31
CA ILE A 260 24.73 32.06 15.03
C ILE A 260 23.33 32.50 14.58
N ILE A 261 22.82 33.64 15.09
CA ILE A 261 21.46 34.10 14.77
C ILE A 261 21.33 34.40 13.28
N GLN A 262 22.37 34.97 12.65
CA GLN A 262 22.44 35.19 11.20
C GLN A 262 22.23 33.90 10.38
N ILE A 263 22.74 32.77 10.89
CA ILE A 263 22.64 31.46 10.23
C ILE A 263 21.24 30.86 10.46
N LEU A 264 20.67 31.01 11.66
CA LEU A 264 19.32 30.52 12.00
C LEU A 264 18.20 31.28 11.27
N GLU A 265 18.38 32.58 11.06
CA GLU A 265 17.47 33.42 10.27
C GLU A 265 17.55 33.10 8.77
N THR A 266 18.67 32.52 8.30
CA THR A 266 18.81 32.06 6.91
C THR A 266 18.09 30.71 6.73
N ARG A 267 17.00 30.69 5.96
CA ARG A 267 16.28 29.45 5.63
C ARG A 267 17.16 28.46 4.85
N THR A 268 17.05 27.17 5.16
CA THR A 268 17.79 26.13 4.44
C THR A 268 17.15 25.85 3.08
N SER A 269 17.99 25.80 2.03
CA SER A 269 17.53 25.44 0.68
C SER A 269 17.05 23.98 0.61
N ARG A 270 15.94 23.76 -0.10
CA ARG A 270 15.36 22.44 -0.37
C ARG A 270 16.39 21.43 -0.89
N ARG A 271 17.38 21.88 -1.66
CA ARG A 271 18.47 21.02 -2.20
C ARG A 271 19.26 20.30 -1.11
N PHE A 272 19.47 20.92 0.05
CA PHE A 272 20.19 20.28 1.17
C PHE A 272 19.34 19.20 1.83
N LEU A 273 18.07 19.50 2.13
CA LEU A 273 17.15 18.54 2.73
C LEU A 273 16.91 17.33 1.80
N GLN A 274 16.76 17.57 0.49
CA GLN A 274 16.67 16.53 -0.54
C GLN A 274 17.92 15.64 -0.59
N SER A 275 19.10 16.18 -0.33
CA SER A 275 20.35 15.44 -0.48
C SER A 275 20.55 14.33 0.56
N ARG A 276 19.76 14.31 1.64
CA ARG A 276 19.82 13.31 2.73
C ARG A 276 18.89 12.12 2.52
N LEU A 277 17.92 12.23 1.60
CA LEU A 277 17.12 11.09 1.18
C LEU A 277 17.66 10.48 -0.11
N THR A 278 17.73 9.15 -0.11
CA THR A 278 18.00 8.41 -1.34
C THR A 278 16.90 8.65 -2.38
N PRO A 279 17.19 8.58 -3.69
CA PRO A 279 16.16 8.71 -4.73
C PRO A 279 15.03 7.67 -4.64
N ASP A 280 15.24 6.55 -3.95
CA ASP A 280 14.22 5.53 -3.66
C ASP A 280 13.31 5.95 -2.48
N MET A 281 13.89 6.48 -1.39
CA MET A 281 13.13 7.06 -0.27
C MET A 281 12.28 8.27 -0.72
N GLU A 282 12.88 9.18 -1.50
CA GLU A 282 12.19 10.37 -2.04
C GLU A 282 10.97 9.96 -2.88
N ARG A 283 11.14 9.09 -3.88
CA ARG A 283 10.04 8.65 -4.74
C ARG A 283 8.92 7.99 -3.94
N LYS A 284 9.26 7.20 -2.93
CA LYS A 284 8.27 6.55 -2.05
C LYS A 284 7.52 7.54 -1.16
N LEU A 285 8.20 8.50 -0.52
CA LEU A 285 7.51 9.52 0.30
C LEU A 285 6.65 10.44 -0.55
N VAL A 286 7.12 10.82 -1.75
CA VAL A 286 6.33 11.63 -2.68
C VAL A 286 5.10 10.86 -3.13
N PHE A 287 5.23 9.60 -3.57
CA PHE A 287 4.07 8.75 -3.87
C PHE A 287 3.13 8.63 -2.66
N PHE A 288 3.68 8.35 -1.47
CA PHE A 288 2.91 8.19 -0.24
C PHE A 288 2.08 9.44 0.07
N THR A 289 2.66 10.63 -0.02
CA THR A 289 1.99 11.91 0.27
C THR A 289 1.27 12.56 -0.92
N SER A 290 1.18 11.89 -2.08
CA SER A 290 0.48 12.43 -3.26
C SER A 290 -0.51 11.47 -3.93
N SER A 291 -0.45 10.17 -3.61
CA SER A 291 -1.19 9.12 -4.32
C SER A 291 -1.84 8.08 -3.40
N VAL A 292 -1.50 8.04 -2.11
CA VAL A 292 -2.07 7.09 -1.15
C VAL A 292 -3.16 7.77 -0.35
N ARG A 293 -4.34 7.14 -0.33
CA ARG A 293 -5.48 7.60 0.46
C ARG A 293 -5.23 7.49 1.96
N PHE A 294 -5.84 8.37 2.72
CA PHE A 294 -5.96 8.22 4.16
C PHE A 294 -6.81 6.96 4.48
N GLY A 295 -6.67 6.41 5.70
CA GLY A 295 -7.06 5.02 6.02
C GLY A 295 -6.15 3.96 5.37
N HIS A 296 -5.96 4.01 4.06
CA HIS A 296 -5.29 3.00 3.22
C HIS A 296 -3.75 2.95 3.31
N HIS A 297 -3.15 3.53 4.36
CA HIS A 297 -1.74 3.89 4.40
C HIS A 297 -0.85 2.91 5.18
N LYS A 298 -1.44 2.07 6.05
CA LYS A 298 -0.77 1.09 6.95
C LYS A 298 0.26 0.21 6.24
N ARG A 299 -0.13 -0.47 5.16
CA ARG A 299 0.76 -1.30 4.33
C ARG A 299 1.96 -0.55 3.75
N TYR A 300 1.78 0.72 3.37
CA TYR A 300 2.87 1.55 2.83
C TYR A 300 3.83 2.02 3.94
N GLN A 301 3.31 2.29 5.14
CA GLN A 301 4.12 2.51 6.34
C GLN A 301 4.95 1.28 6.65
N GLU A 302 4.36 0.09 6.76
CA GLU A 302 5.06 -1.17 7.00
C GLU A 302 6.16 -1.44 5.96
N TRP A 303 5.89 -1.23 4.67
CA TRP A 303 6.89 -1.39 3.61
C TRP A 303 8.05 -0.40 3.70
N PHE A 304 7.81 0.81 4.21
CA PHE A 304 8.84 1.81 4.42
C PHE A 304 9.63 1.53 5.72
N GLN A 305 8.91 1.20 6.80
CA GLN A 305 9.40 0.81 8.11
C GLN A 305 10.39 -0.36 7.97
N ASN A 306 9.90 -1.48 7.42
CA ASN A 306 10.68 -2.71 7.21
C ASN A 306 11.92 -2.53 6.33
N LYS A 307 11.90 -1.57 5.38
CA LYS A 307 13.03 -1.35 4.47
C LYS A 307 14.06 -0.33 4.99
N TYR A 308 13.64 0.66 5.76
CA TYR A 308 14.52 1.80 6.09
C TYR A 308 14.59 2.19 7.56
N LEU A 309 13.70 1.70 8.45
CA LEU A 309 13.54 2.23 9.81
C LEU A 309 13.62 1.18 10.94
N ASN A 310 13.70 -0.12 10.60
CA ASN A 310 13.76 -1.25 11.55
C ASN A 310 15.12 -1.46 12.23
N THR A 311 16.20 -0.78 11.83
CA THR A 311 17.51 -0.92 12.50
C THR A 311 17.68 0.13 13.62
N PRO A 312 18.45 -0.16 14.68
CA PRO A 312 18.79 0.82 15.70
C PRO A 312 19.48 2.07 15.13
N GLU A 313 20.31 1.91 14.10
CA GLU A 313 21.02 3.00 13.44
C GLU A 313 20.07 3.89 12.61
N ALA A 314 19.01 3.32 12.03
CA ALA A 314 18.00 4.06 11.28
C ALA A 314 17.12 5.00 12.13
N GLN A 315 17.27 5.00 13.45
CA GLN A 315 16.60 5.97 14.31
C GLN A 315 17.04 7.42 14.01
N SER A 316 18.27 7.65 13.55
CA SER A 316 18.75 8.99 13.14
C SER A 316 18.03 9.51 11.88
N LEU A 317 17.72 8.62 10.92
CA LEU A 317 17.09 8.94 9.63
C LEU A 317 15.72 9.61 9.77
N ARG A 318 14.98 9.33 10.85
CA ARG A 318 13.67 9.95 11.13
C ARG A 318 13.73 11.48 11.16
N SER A 319 14.84 12.05 11.63
CA SER A 319 15.04 13.51 11.63
C SER A 319 15.12 14.08 10.21
N ASP A 320 15.81 13.40 9.29
CA ASP A 320 15.94 13.85 7.90
C ASP A 320 14.62 13.68 7.12
N LEU A 321 13.89 12.59 7.37
CA LEU A 321 12.55 12.35 6.83
C LEU A 321 11.58 13.47 7.25
N ILE A 322 11.58 13.85 8.53
CA ILE A 322 10.76 14.96 9.04
C ILE A 322 11.16 16.29 8.38
N ARG A 323 12.46 16.64 8.31
CA ARG A 323 12.91 17.87 7.62
C ARG A 323 12.49 17.88 6.14
N PHE A 324 12.55 16.74 5.45
CA PHE A 324 12.11 16.61 4.06
C PHE A 324 10.61 16.84 3.90
N ILE A 325 9.77 16.19 4.71
CA ILE A 325 8.30 16.35 4.66
C ILE A 325 7.89 17.80 4.96
N VAL A 326 8.55 18.43 5.94
CA VAL A 326 8.30 19.82 6.34
C VAL A 326 8.74 20.82 5.25
N GLY A 327 9.95 20.69 4.70
CA GLY A 327 10.56 21.68 3.81
C GLY A 327 10.32 21.49 2.30
N LEU A 328 10.03 20.27 1.84
CA LEU A 328 9.88 19.95 0.40
C LEU A 328 8.47 19.56 0.00
N ILE A 329 7.81 18.70 0.78
CA ILE A 329 6.47 18.25 0.45
C ILE A 329 5.50 19.38 0.81
N HIS A 330 5.20 20.26 -0.15
CA HIS A 330 4.21 21.34 -0.02
C HIS A 330 3.04 21.04 -0.97
N PRO A 331 1.98 20.34 -0.50
CA PRO A 331 0.80 20.00 -1.30
C PRO A 331 0.12 21.20 -1.94
N THR A 332 -0.54 20.97 -3.07
CA THR A 332 -1.47 21.92 -3.68
C THR A 332 -2.77 22.00 -2.86
N ASN A 333 -3.52 23.09 -2.98
CA ASN A 333 -4.84 23.20 -2.33
C ASN A 333 -5.79 22.07 -2.78
N GLU A 334 -5.72 21.65 -4.04
CA GLU A 334 -6.47 20.49 -4.56
C GLU A 334 -6.19 19.21 -3.75
N LEU A 335 -4.93 19.00 -3.32
CA LEU A 335 -4.51 17.83 -2.54
C LEU A 335 -4.71 18.00 -1.02
N LEU A 336 -4.68 19.23 -0.51
CA LEU A 336 -5.05 19.52 0.89
C LEU A 336 -6.56 19.33 1.15
N CYS A 337 -7.38 19.43 0.10
CA CYS A 337 -8.82 19.21 0.13
C CYS A 337 -9.23 17.83 -0.42
N SER A 338 -8.30 16.86 -0.48
CA SER A 338 -8.58 15.50 -0.97
C SER A 338 -8.42 14.45 0.13
N ASP A 339 -8.82 13.22 -0.19
CA ASP A 339 -8.69 12.01 0.62
C ASP A 339 -7.25 11.47 0.76
N ILE A 340 -6.22 12.22 0.34
CA ILE A 340 -4.81 11.78 0.35
C ILE A 340 -4.22 11.95 1.75
N ILE A 341 -3.37 11.01 2.19
CA ILE A 341 -2.77 11.05 3.53
C ILE A 341 -2.06 12.41 3.79
N PRO A 342 -2.47 13.16 4.83
CA PRO A 342 -1.90 14.46 5.11
C PRO A 342 -0.52 14.33 5.76
N ARG A 343 0.33 15.34 5.53
CA ARG A 343 1.72 15.39 6.01
C ARG A 343 1.85 15.21 7.53
N TRP A 344 0.88 15.72 8.28
CA TRP A 344 0.86 15.58 9.74
C TRP A 344 0.72 14.10 10.16
N ALA A 345 -0.06 13.28 9.46
CA ALA A 345 -0.23 11.87 9.81
C ALA A 345 1.08 11.09 9.60
N VAL A 346 1.80 11.37 8.51
CA VAL A 346 3.12 10.79 8.24
C VAL A 346 4.14 11.20 9.31
N ILE A 347 4.15 12.46 9.74
CA ILE A 347 5.05 12.93 10.81
C ILE A 347 4.66 12.33 12.17
N GLY A 348 3.36 12.17 12.46
CA GLY A 348 2.87 11.49 13.66
C GLY A 348 3.42 10.07 13.75
N TRP A 349 3.30 9.29 12.67
CA TRP A 349 3.86 7.94 12.57
C TRP A 349 5.39 7.91 12.72
N LEU A 350 6.13 8.83 12.09
CA LEU A 350 7.59 8.91 12.27
C LEU A 350 8.01 9.26 13.71
N ILE A 351 7.15 9.92 14.48
CA ILE A 351 7.36 10.26 15.89
C ILE A 351 7.01 9.09 16.81
N THR A 352 5.91 8.39 16.58
CA THR A 352 5.50 7.25 17.43
C THR A 352 6.42 6.05 17.27
N THR A 353 6.98 5.83 16.07
CA THR A 353 7.96 4.76 15.79
C THR A 353 9.38 5.05 16.29
N CYS A 354 9.61 6.12 17.06
CA CYS A 354 10.93 6.42 17.66
C CYS A 354 11.21 5.52 18.87
N THR A 355 12.12 4.55 18.75
CA THR A 355 12.47 3.62 19.84
C THR A 355 13.50 4.18 20.83
N SER A 356 14.07 5.36 20.55
CA SER A 356 15.09 6.01 21.39
C SER A 356 14.67 7.42 21.79
N ASN A 357 14.79 7.74 23.08
CA ASN A 357 14.55 9.09 23.60
C ASN A 357 15.43 10.17 22.93
N ILE A 358 16.63 9.82 22.47
CA ILE A 358 17.52 10.73 21.74
C ILE A 358 16.97 10.97 20.32
N ALA A 359 16.54 9.91 19.64
CA ALA A 359 15.94 10.01 18.31
C ALA A 359 14.61 10.79 18.35
N LEU A 360 13.78 10.56 19.37
CA LEU A 360 12.54 11.31 19.61
C LEU A 360 12.82 12.80 19.87
N ALA A 361 13.83 13.13 20.69
CA ALA A 361 14.23 14.53 20.91
C ALA A 361 14.73 15.20 19.62
N ASN A 362 15.55 14.50 18.83
CA ASN A 362 16.04 14.99 17.53
C ASN A 362 14.90 15.14 16.50
N ALA A 363 13.93 14.22 16.48
CA ALA A 363 12.74 14.28 15.64
C ALA A 363 11.86 15.50 15.96
N LYS A 364 11.61 15.77 17.25
CA LYS A 364 10.92 16.99 17.70
C LYS A 364 11.69 18.26 17.34
N MET A 365 13.02 18.25 17.54
CA MET A 365 13.88 19.36 17.14
C MET A 365 13.80 19.62 15.64
N ALA A 366 13.82 18.57 14.81
CA ALA A 366 13.67 18.67 13.36
C ALA A 366 12.29 19.22 12.93
N LEU A 367 11.22 18.82 13.63
CA LEU A 367 9.86 19.29 13.39
C LEU A 367 9.67 20.78 13.73
N PHE A 368 10.24 21.24 14.85
CA PHE A 368 10.14 22.63 15.30
C PHE A 368 11.27 23.55 14.80
N TYR A 369 12.22 23.05 13.99
CA TYR A 369 13.42 23.81 13.63
C TYR A 369 13.13 25.11 12.87
N ASP A 370 12.09 25.11 12.01
CA ASP A 370 11.66 26.31 11.28
C ASP A 370 10.86 27.30 12.14
N TRP A 371 10.44 26.93 13.36
CA TRP A 371 9.73 27.83 14.28
C TRP A 371 10.69 28.76 15.05
N VAL A 372 11.91 28.30 15.34
CA VAL A 372 12.87 28.94 16.26
C VAL A 372 13.21 30.39 15.87
N CYS A 373 13.32 30.67 14.57
CA CYS A 373 13.58 32.00 14.02
C CYS A 373 12.68 32.31 12.82
N TYR A 374 11.41 31.93 12.90
CA TYR A 374 10.42 32.10 11.84
C TYR A 374 10.20 33.58 11.47
N ASP A 375 10.33 33.91 10.19
CA ASP A 375 9.92 35.21 9.63
C ASP A 375 8.91 35.02 8.49
N PRO A 376 7.64 35.46 8.61
CA PRO A 376 6.61 35.29 7.58
C PRO A 376 6.90 36.01 6.26
N LYS A 377 7.96 36.83 6.17
CA LYS A 377 8.46 37.40 4.90
C LYS A 377 9.32 36.43 4.09
N HIS A 378 9.97 35.48 4.75
CA HIS A 378 11.01 34.62 4.16
C HIS A 378 10.69 33.12 4.28
N ASP A 379 10.01 32.74 5.36
CA ASP A 379 9.56 31.39 5.68
C ASP A 379 8.12 31.15 5.20
N ASN A 380 7.77 29.87 4.99
CA ASN A 380 6.47 29.46 4.48
C ASN A 380 5.62 28.86 5.62
N ILE A 381 4.31 29.11 5.63
CA ILE A 381 3.34 28.47 6.54
C ILE A 381 3.41 26.93 6.47
N MET A 382 3.69 26.39 5.26
CA MET A 382 3.82 24.96 5.02
C MET A 382 4.98 24.31 5.81
N ASN A 383 5.93 25.09 6.33
CA ASN A 383 7.04 24.59 7.17
C ASN A 383 6.68 24.52 8.67
N ILE A 384 5.58 25.14 9.11
CA ILE A 384 5.18 25.15 10.53
C ILE A 384 3.83 24.47 10.77
N GLU A 385 2.92 24.45 9.79
CA GLU A 385 1.62 23.78 9.91
C GLU A 385 1.68 22.30 10.33
N PRO A 386 2.67 21.46 9.92
CA PRO A 386 2.56 20.03 10.21
C PRO A 386 2.67 19.75 11.71
N ALA A 387 3.44 20.55 12.44
CA ALA A 387 3.63 20.39 13.88
C ALA A 387 2.33 20.71 14.66
N ILE A 388 1.64 21.80 14.31
CA ILE A 388 0.39 22.16 14.98
C ILE A 388 -0.76 21.21 14.63
N LEU A 389 -0.78 20.69 13.39
CA LEU A 389 -1.75 19.70 12.94
C LEU A 389 -1.52 18.32 13.56
N VAL A 390 -0.27 17.87 13.77
CA VAL A 390 0.01 16.67 14.60
C VAL A 390 -0.56 16.88 16.00
N MET A 391 -0.21 17.99 16.65
CA MET A 391 -0.67 18.27 18.01
C MET A 391 -2.20 18.29 18.14
N LEU A 392 -2.93 18.85 17.17
CA LEU A 392 -4.39 18.83 17.22
C LEU A 392 -4.98 17.43 16.96
N ASN A 393 -4.58 16.76 15.87
CA ASN A 393 -5.21 15.51 15.46
C ASN A 393 -4.86 14.34 16.40
N SER A 394 -3.65 14.33 16.99
CA SER A 394 -3.29 13.34 18.01
C SER A 394 -4.04 13.53 19.34
N LEU A 395 -4.62 14.70 19.63
CA LEU A 395 -5.20 15.01 20.95
C LEU A 395 -6.39 14.12 21.35
N ARG A 396 -7.13 13.57 20.36
CA ARG A 396 -8.24 12.63 20.61
C ARG A 396 -7.78 11.19 20.80
N ILE A 397 -6.80 10.73 20.03
CA ILE A 397 -6.43 9.30 19.93
C ILE A 397 -5.16 9.00 20.75
N HIS A 398 -4.15 9.86 20.65
CA HIS A 398 -2.84 9.71 21.31
C HIS A 398 -2.44 11.02 22.04
N PRO A 399 -3.15 11.41 23.13
CA PRO A 399 -2.94 12.69 23.81
C PRO A 399 -1.51 12.86 24.38
N THR A 400 -0.82 11.75 24.63
CA THR A 400 0.61 11.73 25.02
C THR A 400 1.51 12.36 23.96
N VAL A 401 1.26 12.15 22.66
CA VAL A 401 2.02 12.76 21.56
C VAL A 401 1.85 14.28 21.59
N THR A 402 0.61 14.77 21.73
CA THR A 402 0.29 16.20 21.83
C THR A 402 0.97 16.84 23.04
N ALA A 403 0.84 16.23 24.22
CA ALA A 403 1.49 16.72 25.44
C ALA A 403 3.02 16.76 25.29
N SER A 404 3.62 15.71 24.72
CA SER A 404 5.07 15.59 24.53
C SER A 404 5.63 16.60 23.51
N LEU A 405 4.81 17.10 22.58
CA LEU A 405 5.16 18.15 21.64
C LEU A 405 4.96 19.56 22.21
N LEU A 406 3.88 19.80 22.96
CA LEU A 406 3.63 21.07 23.64
C LEU A 406 4.65 21.35 24.75
N ASP A 407 5.02 20.34 25.54
CA ASP A 407 6.09 20.44 26.55
C ASP A 407 7.42 20.81 25.89
N PHE A 408 7.77 20.16 24.78
CA PHE A 408 8.96 20.49 24.00
C PHE A 408 8.92 21.93 23.44
N LEU A 409 7.79 22.38 22.91
CA LEU A 409 7.60 23.74 22.40
C LEU A 409 7.71 24.82 23.49
N CYS A 410 7.29 24.53 24.72
CA CYS A 410 7.49 25.43 25.85
C CYS A 410 8.96 25.42 26.32
N ARG A 411 9.58 24.24 26.41
CA ARG A 411 10.96 24.09 26.92
C ARG A 411 12.04 24.53 25.94
N ILE A 412 11.81 24.48 24.63
CA ILE A 412 12.83 24.89 23.64
C ILE A 412 13.17 26.38 23.74
N ILE A 413 12.20 27.24 24.11
CA ILE A 413 12.37 28.69 24.22
C ILE A 413 13.54 29.08 25.14
N PRO A 414 13.55 28.73 26.45
CA PRO A 414 14.64 29.10 27.34
C PRO A 414 15.91 28.26 27.16
N ASN A 415 15.84 27.07 26.55
CA ASN A 415 16.95 26.11 26.55
C ASN A 415 17.75 26.03 25.24
N PHE A 416 17.19 26.40 24.08
CA PHE A 416 17.87 26.21 22.78
C PHE A 416 19.12 27.09 22.64
N TYR A 417 19.01 28.38 22.95
CA TYR A 417 20.14 29.29 23.08
C TYR A 417 19.81 30.38 24.10
N PRO A 418 20.13 30.19 25.40
CA PRO A 418 19.64 31.05 26.48
C PRO A 418 19.93 32.55 26.31
N ALA A 419 21.09 32.89 25.72
CA ALA A 419 21.49 34.27 25.44
C ALA A 419 20.57 34.99 24.43
N GLN A 420 19.73 34.26 23.69
CA GLN A 420 18.81 34.76 22.67
C GLN A 420 17.38 34.22 22.87
N SER A 421 17.03 33.83 24.11
CA SER A 421 15.71 33.30 24.48
C SER A 421 14.55 34.18 23.99
N GLU A 422 14.67 35.51 24.08
CA GLU A 422 13.64 36.44 23.57
C GLU A 422 13.46 36.37 22.05
N ARG A 423 14.55 36.21 21.28
CA ARG A 423 14.48 36.08 19.82
C ARG A 423 13.75 34.79 19.42
N ILE A 424 13.99 33.73 20.19
CA ILE A 424 13.37 32.40 20.00
C ILE A 424 11.89 32.41 20.41
N ARG A 425 11.56 33.03 21.56
CA ARG A 425 10.17 33.26 21.98
C ARG A 425 9.41 34.02 20.88
N ASN A 426 10.00 35.07 20.31
CA ASN A 426 9.40 35.83 19.23
C ASN A 426 9.18 35.00 17.96
N GLY A 427 10.15 34.16 17.54
CA GLY A 427 9.99 33.27 16.38
C GLY A 427 8.80 32.31 16.53
N ILE A 428 8.69 31.66 17.69
CA ILE A 428 7.58 30.74 18.00
C ILE A 428 6.25 31.50 18.14
N PHE A 429 6.25 32.68 18.77
CA PHE A 429 5.06 33.52 18.87
C PHE A 429 4.53 33.96 17.49
N VAL A 430 5.42 34.39 16.59
CA VAL A 430 5.06 34.77 15.22
C VAL A 430 4.60 33.56 14.41
N SER A 431 5.17 32.36 14.66
CA SER A 431 4.69 31.10 14.07
C SER A 431 3.23 30.80 14.46
N LEU A 432 2.92 30.84 15.77
CA LEU A 432 1.55 30.66 16.29
C LEU A 432 0.58 31.71 15.74
N LYS A 433 1.00 32.97 15.65
CA LYS A 433 0.19 34.02 15.04
C LYS A 433 -0.07 33.76 13.55
N GLN A 434 0.95 33.37 12.78
CA GLN A 434 0.81 33.08 11.35
C GLN A 434 -0.14 31.89 11.10
N ILE A 435 -0.14 30.88 11.97
CA ILE A 435 -1.09 29.75 11.94
C ILE A 435 -2.55 30.23 12.05
N LEU A 436 -2.82 31.21 12.92
CA LEU A 436 -4.14 31.84 13.07
C LEU A 436 -4.47 32.77 11.89
N ASP A 437 -3.54 33.65 11.51
CA ASP A 437 -3.71 34.62 10.41
C ASP A 437 -3.96 33.91 9.05
N LYS A 438 -3.36 32.73 8.85
CA LYS A 438 -3.58 31.87 7.67
C LYS A 438 -4.73 30.86 7.82
N ARG A 439 -5.41 30.84 8.97
CA ARG A 439 -6.52 29.92 9.29
C ARG A 439 -6.16 28.43 9.15
N VAL A 440 -4.90 28.08 9.40
CA VAL A 440 -4.51 26.67 9.60
C VAL A 440 -5.24 26.12 10.84
N LEU A 441 -5.42 26.98 11.86
CA LEU A 441 -6.40 26.80 12.93
C LEU A 441 -7.21 28.08 13.12
N ALA A 442 -8.49 27.95 13.48
CA ALA A 442 -9.34 29.10 13.83
C ALA A 442 -9.05 29.64 15.25
N SER A 443 -8.61 28.79 16.16
CA SER A 443 -8.23 29.14 17.54
C SER A 443 -7.26 28.13 18.12
N LEU A 444 -6.35 28.59 19.00
CA LEU A 444 -5.44 27.73 19.76
C LEU A 444 -6.03 27.27 21.10
N VAL A 445 -7.10 27.92 21.58
CA VAL A 445 -7.74 27.62 22.89
C VAL A 445 -8.14 26.13 23.03
N PRO A 446 -8.77 25.47 22.04
CA PRO A 446 -9.16 24.05 22.16
C PRO A 446 -7.97 23.08 22.31
N LEU A 447 -6.78 23.50 21.88
CA LEU A 447 -5.53 22.76 22.03
C LEU A 447 -4.85 23.10 23.36
N PHE A 448 -4.65 24.39 23.66
CA PHE A 448 -3.87 24.84 24.81
C PHE A 448 -4.57 24.66 26.17
N THR A 449 -5.91 24.68 26.20
CA THR A 449 -6.68 24.55 27.45
C THR A 449 -7.27 23.15 27.68
N ASN A 450 -7.04 22.23 26.74
CA ASN A 450 -7.74 20.94 26.66
C ASN A 450 -7.65 20.11 27.97
N PRO A 451 -8.76 19.62 28.53
CA PRO A 451 -8.74 18.89 29.79
C PRO A 451 -7.97 17.55 29.75
N ARG A 452 -7.69 16.99 28.57
CA ARG A 452 -6.87 15.78 28.40
C ARG A 452 -5.37 16.03 28.58
N ILE A 453 -4.94 17.30 28.58
CA ILE A 453 -3.56 17.69 28.91
C ILE A 453 -3.48 17.91 30.42
N ASP A 454 -2.41 17.42 31.04
CA ASP A 454 -2.22 17.54 32.49
C ASP A 454 -2.19 18.99 32.97
N GLY A 455 -2.48 19.19 34.26
CA GLY A 455 -2.62 20.53 34.83
C GLY A 455 -1.31 21.32 34.91
N GLU A 456 -0.16 20.65 35.02
CA GLU A 456 1.14 21.31 35.13
C GLU A 456 1.60 21.83 33.77
N LEU A 457 1.48 21.00 32.71
CA LEU A 457 1.76 21.41 31.34
C LEU A 457 0.78 22.50 30.87
N ARG A 458 -0.51 22.43 31.20
CA ARG A 458 -1.44 23.53 30.91
C ARG A 458 -1.07 24.83 31.59
N ALA A 459 -0.61 24.79 32.86
CA ALA A 459 -0.10 25.98 33.53
C ALA A 459 1.19 26.51 32.86
N MET A 460 2.08 25.62 32.38
CA MET A 460 3.27 26.01 31.62
C MET A 460 2.89 26.72 30.31
N ILE A 461 1.97 26.13 29.52
CA ILE A 461 1.45 26.71 28.28
C ILE A 461 0.83 28.09 28.54
N GLN A 462 -0.02 28.22 29.55
CA GLN A 462 -0.63 29.50 29.93
C GLN A 462 0.39 30.56 30.34
N ASN A 463 1.48 30.18 31.01
CA ASN A 463 2.56 31.10 31.38
C ASN A 463 3.43 31.51 30.17
N THR A 464 3.63 30.61 29.20
CA THR A 464 4.48 30.86 28.02
C THR A 464 3.74 31.61 26.90
N PHE A 465 2.47 31.27 26.69
CA PHE A 465 1.63 31.63 25.54
C PHE A 465 0.27 32.22 25.96
N ARG A 466 0.26 33.01 27.04
CA ARG A 466 -0.95 33.62 27.61
C ARG A 466 -1.83 34.30 26.56
N GLU A 467 -1.19 34.99 25.62
CA GLU A 467 -1.80 35.77 24.54
C GLU A 467 -2.69 34.92 23.59
N PHE A 468 -2.53 33.59 23.61
CA PHE A 468 -3.28 32.63 22.80
C PHE A 468 -4.23 31.74 23.62
N CYS A 469 -4.28 31.91 24.95
CA CYS A 469 -5.10 31.10 25.86
C CYS A 469 -6.48 31.73 26.14
N ASP A 470 -6.61 33.05 25.98
CA ASP A 470 -7.86 33.78 26.16
C ASP A 470 -8.65 33.85 24.82
N PRO A 471 -9.98 33.65 24.81
CA PRO A 471 -10.78 33.84 23.60
C PRO A 471 -10.78 35.33 23.18
N PRO A 472 -10.71 35.64 21.87
CA PRO A 472 -10.64 37.02 21.41
C PRO A 472 -11.91 37.81 21.80
N ALA A 473 -11.73 39.03 22.28
CA ALA A 473 -12.83 39.90 22.69
C ALA A 473 -13.69 40.29 21.47
N VAL A 474 -14.90 39.76 21.40
CA VAL A 474 -15.83 39.97 20.28
C VAL A 474 -16.42 41.38 20.35
N GLN A 475 -16.13 42.22 19.34
CA GLN A 475 -16.96 43.35 18.95
C GLN A 475 -17.76 42.95 17.71
N GLY A 476 -19.06 42.69 17.89
CA GLY A 476 -19.97 42.22 16.84
C GLY A 476 -21.05 41.31 17.42
N ASP A 477 -22.25 41.33 16.84
CA ASP A 477 -23.43 40.66 17.40
C ASP A 477 -23.28 39.13 17.60
N PRO A 478 -23.97 38.55 18.59
CA PRO A 478 -23.81 37.15 18.96
C PRO A 478 -24.48 36.20 17.96
N ILE A 479 -23.72 35.82 16.93
CA ILE A 479 -23.97 34.58 16.19
C ILE A 479 -23.54 33.42 17.10
N LYS A 480 -24.39 32.41 17.26
CA LYS A 480 -24.12 31.26 18.12
C LYS A 480 -22.90 30.48 17.59
N ASN A 481 -21.88 30.33 18.43
CA ASN A 481 -20.64 29.64 18.05
C ASN A 481 -20.81 28.12 17.89
N ASP A 482 -21.91 27.54 18.40
CA ASP A 482 -22.21 26.12 18.26
C ASP A 482 -22.46 25.74 16.79
N ASP A 483 -23.20 26.58 16.05
CA ASP A 483 -23.57 26.33 14.65
C ASP A 483 -22.36 26.34 13.69
N ILE A 484 -21.27 27.04 14.02
CA ILE A 484 -20.07 27.09 13.17
C ILE A 484 -19.17 25.88 13.41
N MET A 485 -19.10 25.42 14.66
CA MET A 485 -18.32 24.23 15.02
C MET A 485 -18.97 22.97 14.45
N ASP A 486 -20.29 22.86 14.52
CA ASP A 486 -21.01 21.78 13.83
C ASP A 486 -20.91 21.91 12.31
N ASN A 487 -21.02 23.08 11.68
CA ASN A 487 -20.88 23.15 10.21
C ASN A 487 -19.47 22.76 9.71
N LEU A 488 -18.39 23.09 10.44
CA LEU A 488 -17.04 22.66 10.04
C LEU A 488 -16.75 21.19 10.39
N LEU A 489 -17.30 20.67 11.49
CA LEU A 489 -17.19 19.26 11.84
C LEU A 489 -18.10 18.37 10.99
N THR A 490 -19.29 18.81 10.61
CA THR A 490 -20.23 18.04 9.78
C THR A 490 -19.77 17.99 8.33
N SER A 491 -19.27 19.10 7.77
CA SER A 491 -18.68 19.08 6.42
C SER A 491 -17.39 18.24 6.30
N LEU A 492 -16.78 17.84 7.42
CA LEU A 492 -15.67 16.88 7.49
C LEU A 492 -16.10 15.48 8.00
N LYS A 493 -17.26 15.35 8.66
CA LYS A 493 -17.84 14.08 9.11
C LYS A 493 -18.62 13.39 8.00
N ASP A 494 -19.32 14.12 7.14
CA ASP A 494 -20.14 13.52 6.08
C ASP A 494 -19.30 12.83 4.99
N GLU A 495 -17.97 13.05 4.98
CA GLU A 495 -16.99 12.27 4.19
C GLU A 495 -16.11 11.32 5.06
N LEU A 496 -16.33 11.22 6.38
CA LEU A 496 -15.57 10.38 7.33
C LEU A 496 -16.45 9.54 8.29
N ILE A 497 -17.75 9.38 8.00
CA ILE A 497 -18.68 8.51 8.75
C ILE A 497 -18.83 7.12 8.11
N SER A 498 -18.31 6.92 6.89
CA SER A 498 -17.78 5.62 6.45
C SER A 498 -16.26 5.61 6.68
N GLU A 499 -15.71 4.51 7.16
CA GLU A 499 -14.28 4.34 7.54
C GLU A 499 -13.84 5.10 8.81
N ASN A 500 -14.18 4.56 9.99
CA ASN A 500 -13.56 4.97 11.25
C ASN A 500 -13.21 3.78 12.17
N ASP A 501 -12.54 2.77 11.62
CA ASP A 501 -11.86 1.72 12.39
C ASP A 501 -10.55 1.25 11.72
N ASP A 502 -9.56 2.14 11.55
CA ASP A 502 -8.12 1.78 11.53
C ASP A 502 -7.19 3.02 11.62
N ILE A 503 -7.38 3.89 12.63
CA ILE A 503 -6.41 4.98 12.93
C ILE A 503 -5.73 4.72 14.27
N SER A 504 -4.97 3.62 14.31
CA SER A 504 -4.03 3.27 15.36
C SER A 504 -2.60 3.46 14.84
N PHE A 505 -1.76 4.24 15.53
CA PHE A 505 -0.32 4.21 15.29
C PHE A 505 0.27 2.90 15.85
N SER A 506 0.22 1.84 15.03
CA SER A 506 0.73 0.51 15.36
C SER A 506 2.26 0.48 15.47
N ASP A 507 2.79 0.63 16.69
CA ASP A 507 4.16 0.21 17.05
C ASP A 507 4.28 -0.04 18.58
N GLU A 508 3.57 -1.05 19.11
CA GLU A 508 3.88 -1.67 20.41
C GLU A 508 4.00 -3.21 20.26
N GLU A 509 5.22 -3.68 19.94
CA GLU A 509 5.60 -5.08 20.20
C GLU A 509 6.22 -5.22 21.61
N PRO A 510 5.92 -6.31 22.35
CA PRO A 510 6.45 -6.53 23.70
C PRO A 510 7.88 -7.11 23.68
N GLU A 511 8.86 -6.40 24.26
CA GLU A 511 10.21 -6.94 24.45
C GLU A 511 10.23 -8.15 25.40
N THR A 512 10.49 -9.35 24.86
CA THR A 512 10.91 -10.50 25.66
C THR A 512 12.42 -10.47 25.90
N SER A 513 12.85 -10.13 27.12
CA SER A 513 14.25 -10.29 27.56
C SER A 513 14.42 -11.38 28.63
N PRO A 514 15.37 -12.32 28.47
CA PRO A 514 15.55 -13.43 29.41
C PRO A 514 16.36 -13.01 30.64
N LYS A 515 15.77 -13.19 31.84
CA LYS A 515 16.45 -12.97 33.12
C LYS A 515 17.66 -13.90 33.27
N LYS A 516 18.88 -13.34 33.29
CA LYS A 516 20.08 -14.02 33.79
C LYS A 516 20.49 -13.45 35.14
N ASN A 517 20.69 -14.34 36.11
CA ASN A 517 21.20 -13.99 37.43
C ASN A 517 22.63 -13.47 37.34
N ILE A 518 22.90 -12.31 37.95
CA ILE A 518 24.27 -11.88 38.29
C ILE A 518 24.27 -11.52 39.77
N ILE A 519 25.10 -12.25 40.52
CA ILE A 519 25.43 -11.97 41.93
C ILE A 519 26.53 -10.91 41.91
N ILE A 520 26.36 -9.80 42.64
CA ILE A 520 27.45 -8.87 42.97
C ILE A 520 27.41 -8.57 44.47
N GLU A 521 28.55 -8.74 45.11
CA GLU A 521 28.74 -8.61 46.56
C GLU A 521 28.90 -7.14 47.02
N ASN A 522 28.83 -6.96 48.34
CA ASN A 522 28.95 -5.68 49.04
C ASN A 522 30.28 -4.94 48.76
N ASN A 523 30.27 -3.60 48.73
CA ASN A 523 30.85 -2.83 49.86
C ASN A 523 30.68 -1.29 49.84
N SER A 524 30.73 -0.74 51.06
CA SER A 524 31.07 0.64 51.46
C SER A 524 30.13 1.83 51.14
N VAL A 525 29.51 2.33 52.22
CA VAL A 525 28.93 3.68 52.40
C VAL A 525 29.89 4.50 53.29
N PRO A 526 29.98 5.84 53.20
CA PRO A 526 29.37 6.72 54.23
C PRO A 526 28.71 7.99 53.61
N ALA A 527 27.41 8.23 53.82
CA ALA A 527 26.82 9.13 54.85
C ALA A 527 27.29 10.61 54.77
N ILE A 528 26.40 11.62 54.70
CA ILE A 528 25.55 12.09 55.82
C ILE A 528 24.33 12.95 55.37
N LYS A 529 23.14 12.59 55.91
CA LYS A 529 21.93 13.37 56.28
C LYS A 529 21.28 14.43 55.34
N THR A 530 20.03 14.16 54.99
CA THR A 530 18.88 15.06 55.28
C THR A 530 17.63 14.22 55.61
N ILE A 531 16.62 14.82 56.26
CA ILE A 531 15.59 14.12 57.05
C ILE A 531 14.31 13.86 56.20
N PRO A 532 13.73 12.65 56.20
CA PRO A 532 12.43 12.40 55.57
C PRO A 532 11.25 12.63 56.53
N LEU A 533 10.36 13.56 56.19
CA LEU A 533 9.05 13.71 56.81
C LEU A 533 8.08 12.67 56.24
N LYS A 534 7.59 11.75 57.08
CA LYS A 534 6.50 10.84 56.72
C LYS A 534 5.17 11.57 56.76
N VAL A 535 4.48 11.64 55.61
CA VAL A 535 3.02 11.84 55.56
C VAL A 535 2.41 10.58 54.95
N LYS A 536 1.64 9.82 55.74
CA LYS A 536 0.78 8.76 55.21
C LYS A 536 -0.49 9.41 54.68
N LEU A 537 -0.66 9.46 53.36
CA LEU A 537 -1.99 9.62 52.78
C LEU A 537 -2.70 8.26 52.80
N LYS A 538 -3.90 8.22 53.39
CA LYS A 538 -4.82 7.10 53.19
C LYS A 538 -5.42 7.27 51.80
N GLU A 539 -5.21 6.30 50.92
CA GLU A 539 -6.05 6.16 49.73
C GLU A 539 -7.51 6.02 50.20
N LYS A 540 -8.39 6.88 49.67
CA LYS A 540 -9.83 6.63 49.74
C LYS A 540 -10.18 5.77 48.54
N ASN A 541 -10.93 4.70 48.77
CA ASN A 541 -11.54 3.92 47.70
C ASN A 541 -12.55 4.80 46.96
N VAL A 542 -12.19 5.27 45.76
CA VAL A 542 -13.07 6.07 44.89
C VAL A 542 -13.56 5.15 43.77
N LEU A 543 -14.89 5.06 43.62
CA LEU A 543 -15.54 4.37 42.50
C LEU A 543 -15.21 5.05 41.17
N PRO A 544 -15.37 4.39 40.00
CA PRO A 544 -15.11 5.01 38.70
C PRO A 544 -15.87 6.32 38.54
N LEU A 545 -15.27 7.28 37.82
CA LEU A 545 -15.92 8.55 37.50
C LEU A 545 -17.12 8.36 36.55
N ASP A 546 -17.06 7.32 35.71
CA ASP A 546 -18.05 6.97 34.71
C ASP A 546 -19.19 6.07 35.26
N LEU A 547 -19.11 5.65 36.53
CA LEU A 547 -20.14 4.83 37.15
C LEU A 547 -21.36 5.69 37.51
N ASP A 548 -22.53 5.33 37.00
CA ASP A 548 -23.79 5.96 37.36
C ASP A 548 -24.10 5.73 38.85
N LYS A 549 -24.10 6.84 39.60
CA LYS A 549 -24.34 6.86 41.04
C LYS A 549 -25.83 6.82 41.38
N GLU A 550 -26.71 7.14 40.45
CA GLU A 550 -28.16 7.03 40.61
C GLU A 550 -28.58 5.57 40.40
N ALA A 551 -28.09 4.91 39.34
CA ALA A 551 -28.22 3.45 39.17
C ALA A 551 -27.73 2.66 40.40
N LEU A 552 -26.55 2.99 40.94
CA LEU A 552 -26.01 2.34 42.16
C LEU A 552 -26.86 2.59 43.43
N GLN A 553 -27.77 3.57 43.43
CA GLN A 553 -28.72 3.84 44.51
C GLN A 553 -30.06 3.09 44.34
N THR A 554 -30.42 2.69 43.12
CA THR A 554 -31.61 1.87 42.80
C THR A 554 -31.45 0.41 43.26
N LEU A 555 -30.22 -0.10 43.34
CA LEU A 555 -29.93 -1.46 43.78
C LEU A 555 -30.29 -1.72 45.25
N THR A 556 -30.75 -2.94 45.56
CA THR A 556 -30.86 -3.39 46.97
C THR A 556 -29.49 -3.31 47.66
N LYS A 557 -29.52 -3.16 48.99
CA LYS A 557 -28.31 -3.01 49.82
C LYS A 557 -27.32 -4.18 49.64
N GLU A 558 -27.82 -5.38 49.38
CA GLU A 558 -27.02 -6.60 49.24
C GLU A 558 -26.41 -6.69 47.84
N LEU A 559 -27.20 -6.47 46.78
CA LEU A 559 -26.68 -6.36 45.40
C LEU A 559 -25.61 -5.28 45.30
N ARG A 560 -25.88 -4.09 45.85
CA ARG A 560 -24.94 -2.97 45.86
C ARG A 560 -23.60 -3.32 46.53
N LEU A 561 -23.63 -4.05 47.65
CA LEU A 561 -22.42 -4.41 48.38
C LEU A 561 -21.53 -5.35 47.56
N GLU A 562 -22.12 -6.36 46.91
CA GLU A 562 -21.36 -7.29 46.07
C GLU A 562 -20.93 -6.63 44.73
N THR A 563 -21.73 -5.69 44.17
CA THR A 563 -21.34 -4.85 43.03
C THR A 563 -20.16 -3.92 43.36
N GLU A 564 -20.15 -3.26 44.52
CA GLU A 564 -18.99 -2.47 44.97
C GLU A 564 -17.76 -3.39 45.23
N THR A 565 -17.98 -4.62 45.73
CA THR A 565 -16.92 -5.63 45.93
C THR A 565 -16.28 -6.07 44.61
N LEU A 566 -17.09 -6.30 43.56
CA LEU A 566 -16.64 -6.69 42.21
C LEU A 566 -15.64 -5.69 41.60
N TYR A 567 -15.74 -4.41 41.95
CA TYR A 567 -14.81 -3.36 41.52
C TYR A 567 -13.54 -3.28 42.38
N PHE A 568 -13.68 -3.23 43.71
CA PHE A 568 -12.56 -2.95 44.60
C PHE A 568 -11.61 -4.13 44.81
N GLU A 569 -12.09 -5.36 44.64
CA GLU A 569 -11.24 -6.54 44.74
C GLU A 569 -10.27 -6.64 43.56
N LYS A 570 -9.05 -7.13 43.80
CA LYS A 570 -8.00 -7.25 42.77
C LYS A 570 -7.78 -8.68 42.30
N ASP A 571 -8.27 -9.64 43.07
CA ASP A 571 -8.17 -11.07 42.81
C ASP A 571 -9.30 -11.52 41.88
N ASN A 572 -8.96 -12.25 40.80
CA ASN A 572 -9.93 -12.67 39.80
C ASN A 572 -10.88 -13.75 40.34
N GLU A 573 -10.40 -14.66 41.19
CA GLU A 573 -11.24 -15.71 41.81
C GLU A 573 -12.34 -15.08 42.66
N ARG A 574 -11.99 -14.09 43.50
CA ARG A 574 -12.95 -13.39 44.36
C ARG A 574 -13.91 -12.49 43.59
N LYS A 575 -13.51 -11.96 42.42
CA LYS A 575 -14.45 -11.29 41.51
C LYS A 575 -15.46 -12.27 40.94
N CYS A 576 -15.03 -13.50 40.61
CA CYS A 576 -15.93 -14.57 40.20
C CYS A 576 -16.88 -14.97 41.35
N GLU A 577 -16.41 -15.07 42.60
CA GLU A 577 -17.26 -15.28 43.78
C GLU A 577 -18.30 -14.15 43.98
N ALA A 578 -17.87 -12.88 43.87
CA ALA A 578 -18.78 -11.73 43.98
C ALA A 578 -19.85 -11.75 42.86
N MET A 579 -19.46 -12.07 41.63
CA MET A 579 -20.40 -12.23 40.52
C MET A 579 -21.34 -13.43 40.72
N GLU A 580 -20.85 -14.54 41.27
CA GLU A 580 -21.68 -15.72 41.57
C GLU A 580 -22.74 -15.40 42.63
N LYS A 581 -22.41 -14.61 43.66
CA LYS A 581 -23.40 -14.12 44.63
C LYS A 581 -24.41 -13.15 44.01
N ILE A 582 -23.97 -12.23 43.14
CA ILE A 582 -24.89 -11.32 42.41
C ILE A 582 -25.90 -12.16 41.62
N VAL A 583 -25.43 -13.17 40.89
CA VAL A 583 -26.27 -14.13 40.15
C VAL A 583 -27.21 -14.90 41.09
N GLN A 584 -26.73 -15.37 42.26
CA GLN A 584 -27.60 -16.05 43.25
C GLN A 584 -28.68 -15.13 43.82
N LEU A 585 -28.36 -13.87 44.12
CA LEU A 585 -29.32 -12.87 44.61
C LEU A 585 -30.39 -12.59 43.55
N ILE A 586 -30.00 -12.45 42.27
CA ILE A 586 -30.97 -12.25 41.17
C ILE A 586 -31.98 -13.39 41.05
N ILE A 587 -31.52 -14.63 41.31
CA ILE A 587 -32.29 -15.86 41.10
C ILE A 587 -33.17 -16.22 42.31
N GLN A 588 -32.88 -15.68 43.49
CA GLN A 588 -33.58 -15.99 44.75
C GLN A 588 -34.55 -14.89 45.19
N ASP A 589 -34.45 -13.69 44.61
CA ASP A 589 -35.27 -12.54 44.96
C ASP A 589 -36.43 -12.40 43.94
N ASP A 590 -37.64 -12.71 44.42
CA ASP A 590 -38.88 -12.60 43.64
C ASP A 590 -39.33 -11.12 43.43
N ASP A 591 -38.77 -10.16 44.18
CA ASP A 591 -39.14 -8.73 44.13
C ASP A 591 -38.29 -7.91 43.12
N ILE A 592 -37.56 -8.57 42.21
CA ILE A 592 -36.72 -7.89 41.22
C ILE A 592 -37.54 -7.31 40.06
N TYR A 593 -37.57 -5.98 39.98
CA TYR A 593 -38.24 -5.20 38.94
C TYR A 593 -37.26 -4.74 37.83
N PRO A 594 -37.74 -4.49 36.59
CA PRO A 594 -36.88 -4.20 35.44
C PRO A 594 -35.91 -3.02 35.61
N GLU A 595 -36.33 -1.93 36.26
CA GLU A 595 -35.47 -0.75 36.50
C GLU A 595 -34.23 -1.09 37.34
N MET A 596 -34.34 -2.07 38.24
CA MET A 596 -33.21 -2.55 39.04
C MET A 596 -32.27 -3.44 38.24
N LEU A 597 -32.78 -4.22 37.27
CA LEU A 597 -31.96 -4.99 36.33
C LEU A 597 -31.21 -4.07 35.36
N ALA A 598 -31.85 -3.02 34.85
CA ALA A 598 -31.21 -1.98 34.03
C ALA A 598 -30.09 -1.27 34.80
N ALA A 599 -30.38 -0.84 36.03
CA ALA A 599 -29.39 -0.22 36.92
C ALA A 599 -28.20 -1.15 37.21
N LEU A 600 -28.47 -2.45 37.47
CA LEU A 600 -27.43 -3.44 37.71
C LEU A 600 -26.60 -3.72 36.45
N GLY A 601 -27.24 -3.79 35.28
CA GLY A 601 -26.59 -4.00 33.99
C GLY A 601 -25.64 -2.86 33.63
N SER A 602 -26.10 -1.61 33.77
CA SER A 602 -25.27 -0.40 33.67
C SER A 602 -24.04 -0.47 34.59
N CYS A 603 -24.24 -0.77 35.88
CA CYS A 603 -23.14 -0.89 36.83
C CYS A 603 -22.15 -2.01 36.47
N ILE A 604 -22.60 -3.24 36.21
CA ILE A 604 -21.70 -4.36 35.90
C ILE A 604 -20.93 -4.10 34.59
N SER A 605 -21.59 -3.59 33.54
CA SER A 605 -20.94 -3.24 32.27
C SER A 605 -19.86 -2.17 32.45
N CYS A 606 -20.10 -1.15 33.29
CA CYS A 606 -19.10 -0.14 33.64
C CYS A 606 -17.92 -0.72 34.46
N LEU A 607 -18.21 -1.55 35.47
CA LEU A 607 -17.20 -2.07 36.40
C LEU A 607 -16.32 -3.18 35.79
N LEU A 608 -16.87 -3.99 34.89
CA LEU A 608 -16.16 -5.04 34.16
C LEU A 608 -15.59 -4.59 32.81
N LYS A 609 -15.78 -3.31 32.43
CA LYS A 609 -15.37 -2.75 31.13
C LYS A 609 -13.99 -3.23 30.67
N ASN A 610 -12.96 -3.00 31.48
CA ASN A 610 -11.58 -3.37 31.16
C ASN A 610 -11.36 -4.90 30.98
N GLN A 611 -12.19 -5.76 31.58
CA GLN A 611 -12.10 -7.22 31.42
C GLN A 611 -12.89 -7.73 30.22
N ILE A 612 -13.96 -7.02 29.83
CA ILE A 612 -14.74 -7.27 28.61
C ILE A 612 -14.01 -6.75 27.37
N GLU A 613 -13.22 -5.67 27.52
CA GLU A 613 -12.42 -5.07 26.45
C GLU A 613 -11.05 -5.74 26.23
N GLU A 614 -10.64 -6.66 27.12
CA GLU A 614 -9.38 -7.40 27.01
C GLU A 614 -9.44 -8.49 25.93
N LYS A 615 -8.32 -8.79 25.27
CA LYS A 615 -8.22 -9.96 24.38
C LYS A 615 -8.43 -11.24 25.18
N ILE A 616 -9.50 -11.97 24.86
CA ILE A 616 -9.93 -13.16 25.59
C ILE A 616 -9.42 -14.46 24.92
N LEU A 617 -9.25 -14.49 23.60
CA LEU A 617 -8.72 -15.67 22.91
C LEU A 617 -7.24 -15.93 23.28
N PRO A 618 -6.87 -17.13 23.76
CA PRO A 618 -5.48 -17.47 24.04
C PRO A 618 -4.61 -17.49 22.77
N SER A 619 -3.35 -17.05 22.89
CA SER A 619 -2.35 -17.14 21.81
C SER A 619 -1.89 -18.58 21.51
N VAL A 620 -2.18 -19.53 22.39
CA VAL A 620 -1.97 -20.96 22.20
C VAL A 620 -3.28 -21.69 22.45
N LEU A 621 -3.87 -22.23 21.39
CA LEU A 621 -5.14 -22.97 21.45
C LEU A 621 -4.90 -24.40 21.96
N ASN A 622 -4.93 -24.57 23.29
CA ASN A 622 -5.02 -25.87 23.95
C ASN A 622 -6.20 -25.87 24.94
N ASP A 623 -6.64 -27.07 25.35
CA ASP A 623 -7.86 -27.22 26.15
C ASP A 623 -7.74 -26.48 27.51
N ASP A 624 -6.59 -26.57 28.17
CA ASP A 624 -6.31 -25.90 29.46
C ASP A 624 -6.38 -24.36 29.35
N ALA A 625 -5.75 -23.74 28.35
CA ALA A 625 -5.76 -22.29 28.17
C ALA A 625 -7.11 -21.75 27.70
N LEU A 626 -7.89 -22.57 26.97
CA LEU A 626 -9.28 -22.23 26.64
C LEU A 626 -10.16 -22.27 27.90
N GLU A 627 -9.96 -23.24 28.80
CA GLU A 627 -10.63 -23.28 30.10
C GLU A 627 -10.26 -22.07 30.98
N ASP A 628 -8.97 -21.73 31.09
CA ASP A 628 -8.51 -20.52 31.78
C ASP A 628 -9.13 -19.24 31.19
N SER A 629 -9.29 -19.15 29.87
CA SER A 629 -9.84 -17.97 29.19
C SER A 629 -11.28 -17.64 29.58
N ILE A 630 -12.08 -18.66 29.90
CA ILE A 630 -13.46 -18.51 30.39
C ILE A 630 -13.55 -18.40 31.92
N GLY A 631 -12.41 -18.33 32.63
CA GLY A 631 -12.31 -18.12 34.08
C GLY A 631 -12.50 -16.67 34.55
N LYS A 632 -13.12 -15.79 33.75
CA LYS A 632 -13.35 -14.36 34.08
C LYS A 632 -14.77 -14.11 34.65
N PRO A 633 -14.99 -13.05 35.45
CA PRO A 633 -16.26 -12.82 36.15
C PRO A 633 -17.49 -12.78 35.24
N ILE A 634 -17.39 -12.15 34.06
CA ILE A 634 -18.49 -12.09 33.08
C ILE A 634 -19.01 -13.48 32.68
N PHE A 635 -18.11 -14.47 32.58
CA PHE A 635 -18.45 -15.84 32.20
C PHE A 635 -19.13 -16.65 33.31
N VAL A 636 -19.09 -16.20 34.57
CA VAL A 636 -19.83 -16.84 35.67
C VAL A 636 -21.33 -16.82 35.40
N MET A 637 -21.84 -15.69 34.89
CA MET A 637 -23.25 -15.52 34.52
C MET A 637 -23.64 -16.39 33.31
N PHE A 638 -22.79 -16.44 32.28
CA PHE A 638 -23.02 -17.34 31.13
C PHE A 638 -22.98 -18.82 31.58
N ARG A 639 -22.07 -19.19 32.49
CA ARG A 639 -21.99 -20.53 33.09
C ARG A 639 -23.31 -20.89 33.76
N SER A 640 -23.82 -20.03 34.64
CA SER A 640 -25.12 -20.24 35.32
C SER A 640 -26.27 -20.40 34.33
N LEU A 641 -26.39 -19.53 33.32
CA LEU A 641 -27.40 -19.66 32.25
C LEU A 641 -27.35 -21.04 31.57
N THR A 642 -26.17 -21.56 31.28
CA THR A 642 -26.01 -22.86 30.62
C THR A 642 -26.18 -24.09 31.54
N GLN A 643 -26.35 -23.88 32.85
CA GLN A 643 -26.58 -24.94 33.85
C GLN A 643 -28.06 -25.13 34.20
N PHE A 644 -28.92 -24.12 34.00
CA PHE A 644 -30.37 -24.24 34.19
C PHE A 644 -31.05 -24.98 33.03
N ALA A 645 -32.08 -25.76 33.35
CA ALA A 645 -32.92 -26.44 32.35
C ALA A 645 -33.68 -25.42 31.48
N GLU A 646 -34.04 -25.81 30.25
CA GLU A 646 -34.70 -24.91 29.28
C GLU A 646 -36.05 -24.36 29.79
N GLU A 647 -36.79 -25.10 30.62
CA GLU A 647 -38.08 -24.69 31.20
C GLU A 647 -37.97 -23.87 32.50
N ASP A 648 -36.76 -23.50 32.95
CA ASP A 648 -36.53 -22.83 34.23
C ASP A 648 -36.76 -21.31 34.14
N SER A 649 -37.81 -20.81 34.79
CA SER A 649 -38.19 -19.38 34.78
C SER A 649 -37.08 -18.44 35.27
N ARG A 650 -36.13 -18.96 36.07
CA ARG A 650 -34.99 -18.20 36.60
C ARG A 650 -33.99 -17.79 35.51
N ARG A 651 -34.02 -18.44 34.33
CA ARG A 651 -33.26 -18.02 33.14
C ARG A 651 -33.71 -16.66 32.62
N LEU A 652 -35.00 -16.33 32.72
CA LEU A 652 -35.57 -15.09 32.16
C LEU A 652 -35.01 -13.83 32.83
N GLN A 653 -34.81 -13.84 34.15
CA GLN A 653 -34.19 -12.74 34.88
C GLN A 653 -32.73 -12.53 34.47
N LEU A 654 -31.98 -13.62 34.25
CA LEU A 654 -30.59 -13.56 33.79
C LEU A 654 -30.46 -13.11 32.33
N PHE A 655 -31.33 -13.57 31.43
CA PHE A 655 -31.38 -13.05 30.06
C PHE A 655 -31.79 -11.58 30.01
N SER A 656 -32.70 -11.15 30.88
CA SER A 656 -33.06 -9.73 31.02
C SER A 656 -31.87 -8.90 31.47
N LEU A 657 -31.09 -9.37 32.46
CA LEU A 657 -29.84 -8.69 32.85
C LEU A 657 -28.81 -8.65 31.71
N LEU A 658 -28.65 -9.74 30.95
CA LEU A 658 -27.75 -9.74 29.78
C LEU A 658 -28.20 -8.77 28.70
N ALA A 659 -29.52 -8.69 28.45
CA ALA A 659 -30.10 -7.77 27.48
C ALA A 659 -29.79 -6.31 27.87
N GLU A 660 -30.03 -5.95 29.13
CA GLU A 660 -29.68 -4.65 29.71
C GLU A 660 -28.18 -4.37 29.61
N MET A 661 -27.33 -5.34 29.98
CA MET A 661 -25.87 -5.20 29.86
C MET A 661 -25.41 -4.98 28.42
N ARG A 662 -26.03 -5.62 27.41
CA ARG A 662 -25.71 -5.43 25.98
C ARG A 662 -26.05 -4.02 25.48
N THR A 663 -27.02 -3.32 26.08
CA THR A 663 -27.29 -1.91 25.75
C THR A 663 -26.13 -0.98 26.12
N HIS A 664 -25.35 -1.36 27.15
CA HIS A 664 -24.19 -0.61 27.63
C HIS A 664 -22.84 -1.14 27.11
N GLN A 665 -22.78 -2.42 26.70
CA GLN A 665 -21.57 -3.06 26.21
C GLN A 665 -21.92 -4.12 25.14
N THR A 666 -21.82 -3.72 23.87
CA THR A 666 -22.26 -4.53 22.71
C THR A 666 -21.47 -5.84 22.56
N ARG A 667 -20.21 -5.89 23.02
CA ARG A 667 -19.31 -7.06 22.96
C ARG A 667 -19.87 -8.34 23.61
N ILE A 668 -20.85 -8.20 24.50
CA ILE A 668 -21.47 -9.33 25.23
C ILE A 668 -22.05 -10.39 24.28
N GLY A 669 -22.57 -9.99 23.12
CA GLY A 669 -23.18 -10.91 22.15
C GLY A 669 -22.21 -11.94 21.58
N TYR A 670 -21.07 -11.50 21.05
CA TYR A 670 -20.05 -12.44 20.53
C TYR A 670 -19.27 -13.14 21.65
N LEU A 671 -19.10 -12.52 22.82
CA LEU A 671 -18.49 -13.20 23.97
C LEU A 671 -19.36 -14.33 24.51
N LEU A 672 -20.69 -14.22 24.39
CA LEU A 672 -21.60 -15.33 24.66
C LEU A 672 -21.38 -16.47 23.64
N LEU A 673 -21.27 -16.17 22.33
CA LEU A 673 -20.94 -17.18 21.31
C LEU A 673 -19.62 -17.88 21.61
N TYR A 674 -18.57 -17.14 21.97
CA TYR A 674 -17.26 -17.67 22.38
C TYR A 674 -17.38 -18.61 23.58
N TYR A 675 -18.04 -18.17 24.65
CA TYR A 675 -18.24 -19.00 25.84
C TYR A 675 -18.99 -20.30 25.52
N LEU A 676 -20.07 -20.21 24.74
CA LEU A 676 -20.87 -21.38 24.36
C LEU A 676 -20.08 -22.37 23.50
N GLN A 677 -19.14 -21.90 22.66
CA GLN A 677 -18.23 -22.76 21.90
C GLN A 677 -17.19 -23.43 22.81
N VAL A 678 -16.47 -22.67 23.64
CA VAL A 678 -15.45 -23.19 24.55
C VAL A 678 -16.04 -24.18 25.56
N SER A 679 -17.16 -23.82 26.19
CA SER A 679 -17.90 -24.68 27.11
C SER A 679 -18.38 -25.99 26.44
N SER A 680 -18.73 -25.94 25.15
CA SER A 680 -19.08 -27.14 24.38
C SER A 680 -17.87 -28.01 24.01
N LEU A 681 -16.66 -27.44 23.92
CA LEU A 681 -15.44 -28.21 23.65
C LEU A 681 -14.96 -28.96 24.91
N ILE A 682 -14.88 -28.26 26.04
CA ILE A 682 -14.36 -28.80 27.32
C ILE A 682 -15.25 -29.95 27.85
N ASN A 683 -16.57 -29.78 27.80
CA ASN A 683 -17.50 -30.76 28.36
C ASN A 683 -17.64 -32.07 27.53
N ASN A 684 -17.17 -32.09 26.27
CA ASN A 684 -17.45 -33.18 25.32
C ASN A 684 -16.22 -34.05 24.99
N ASN A 685 -15.62 -34.66 26.01
CA ASN A 685 -14.50 -35.59 25.85
C ASN A 685 -14.89 -37.01 25.34
N ALA A 686 -16.16 -37.26 24.99
CA ALA A 686 -16.66 -38.59 24.62
C ALA A 686 -17.24 -38.74 23.20
N ASP A 687 -17.99 -37.75 22.67
CA ASP A 687 -18.61 -37.85 21.33
C ASP A 687 -18.70 -36.48 20.63
N ARG A 688 -17.69 -36.16 19.81
CA ARG A 688 -17.54 -34.88 19.07
C ARG A 688 -18.53 -34.71 17.88
N LYS A 689 -19.77 -35.19 17.98
CA LYS A 689 -20.68 -35.31 16.81
C LYS A 689 -22.14 -34.87 17.00
N VAL A 690 -22.58 -34.44 18.19
CA VAL A 690 -24.02 -34.19 18.42
C VAL A 690 -24.36 -32.80 18.95
N ASN A 691 -23.53 -32.19 19.81
CA ASN A 691 -23.79 -30.84 20.34
C ASN A 691 -22.57 -29.93 20.13
N GLY A 692 -22.73 -28.89 19.30
CA GLY A 692 -21.84 -27.73 19.26
C GLY A 692 -22.32 -26.66 20.23
N ILE A 693 -22.04 -25.38 19.91
CA ILE A 693 -22.59 -24.18 20.60
C ILE A 693 -24.03 -24.46 21.04
N LYS A 694 -24.36 -24.29 22.34
CA LYS A 694 -25.73 -24.45 22.86
C LYS A 694 -26.64 -23.37 22.27
N SER A 695 -27.00 -23.51 21.00
CA SER A 695 -27.55 -22.44 20.16
C SER A 695 -28.93 -21.97 20.60
N HIS A 696 -29.66 -22.75 21.41
CA HIS A 696 -30.88 -22.30 22.08
C HIS A 696 -30.61 -21.13 23.04
N VAL A 697 -29.50 -21.14 23.79
CA VAL A 697 -29.16 -20.08 24.77
C VAL A 697 -28.96 -18.75 24.07
N TYR A 698 -28.26 -18.75 22.93
CA TYR A 698 -28.08 -17.54 22.12
C TYR A 698 -29.39 -17.10 21.46
N LYS A 699 -30.27 -18.03 21.05
CA LYS A 699 -31.60 -17.69 20.50
C LYS A 699 -32.52 -17.04 21.52
N GLU A 700 -32.64 -17.63 22.71
CA GLU A 700 -33.42 -17.06 23.82
C GLU A 700 -32.89 -15.67 24.23
N PHE A 701 -31.56 -15.47 24.15
CA PHE A 701 -30.96 -14.15 24.34
C PHE A 701 -31.41 -13.14 23.27
N CYS A 702 -31.38 -13.50 21.98
CA CYS A 702 -31.91 -12.64 20.90
C CYS A 702 -33.41 -12.35 21.07
N GLU A 703 -34.21 -13.37 21.38
CA GLU A 703 -35.66 -13.29 21.60
C GLU A 703 -36.00 -12.35 22.76
N THR A 704 -35.21 -12.35 23.83
CA THR A 704 -35.37 -11.45 24.99
C THR A 704 -35.14 -9.97 24.62
N GLN A 705 -34.43 -9.69 23.53
CA GLN A 705 -34.16 -8.33 23.04
C GLN A 705 -35.10 -7.87 21.92
N GLU A 706 -36.07 -8.69 21.52
CA GLU A 706 -36.98 -8.44 20.38
C GLU A 706 -36.26 -8.23 19.01
N VAL A 707 -35.00 -8.68 18.88
CA VAL A 707 -34.20 -8.57 17.64
C VAL A 707 -34.24 -9.88 16.85
N GLU A 708 -34.34 -9.82 15.52
CA GLU A 708 -34.24 -11.03 14.71
C GLU A 708 -32.87 -11.70 14.86
N LEU A 709 -32.88 -13.01 15.07
CA LEU A 709 -31.67 -13.84 15.22
C LEU A 709 -30.66 -13.67 14.08
N ASN A 710 -31.12 -13.37 12.86
CA ASN A 710 -30.28 -13.09 11.71
C ASN A 710 -29.49 -11.78 11.87
N GLU A 711 -30.19 -10.69 12.17
CA GLU A 711 -29.61 -9.35 12.36
C GLU A 711 -28.70 -9.33 13.60
N CYS A 712 -29.12 -9.97 14.69
CA CYS A 712 -28.35 -10.09 15.91
C CYS A 712 -27.02 -10.83 15.69
N LEU A 713 -27.06 -11.99 15.02
CA LEU A 713 -25.88 -12.80 14.74
C LEU A 713 -24.93 -12.10 13.77
N LEU A 714 -25.45 -11.38 12.77
CA LEU A 714 -24.63 -10.61 11.84
C LEU A 714 -23.93 -9.45 12.56
N SER A 715 -24.66 -8.67 13.36
CA SER A 715 -24.11 -7.55 14.13
C SER A 715 -23.06 -7.99 15.16
N ASP A 716 -23.30 -9.08 15.89
CA ASP A 716 -22.32 -9.60 16.84
C ASP A 716 -21.04 -10.12 16.16
N LEU A 717 -21.16 -10.72 14.96
CA LEU A 717 -19.99 -11.18 14.21
C LEU A 717 -19.21 -10.05 13.53
N GLN A 718 -19.90 -8.98 13.10
CA GLN A 718 -19.27 -7.73 12.64
C GLN A 718 -18.43 -7.11 13.76
N LEU A 719 -19.04 -6.89 14.93
CA LEU A 719 -18.34 -6.39 16.12
C LEU A 719 -17.17 -7.30 16.53
N CYS A 720 -17.36 -8.63 16.50
CA CYS A 720 -16.29 -9.58 16.79
C CYS A 720 -15.11 -9.46 15.83
N GLN A 721 -15.36 -9.13 14.56
CA GLN A 721 -14.32 -8.98 13.56
C GLN A 721 -13.59 -7.64 13.65
N GLU A 722 -14.31 -6.55 13.99
CA GLU A 722 -13.75 -5.23 14.30
C GLU A 722 -12.85 -5.32 15.55
N ASP A 723 -13.27 -6.06 16.58
CA ASP A 723 -12.57 -6.18 17.86
C ASP A 723 -11.45 -7.24 17.91
N ASP A 724 -11.69 -8.46 17.38
CA ASP A 724 -10.72 -9.56 17.36
C ASP A 724 -10.95 -10.52 16.18
N THR A 725 -10.30 -10.21 15.06
CA THR A 725 -10.30 -11.05 13.84
C THR A 725 -9.85 -12.50 14.07
N SER A 726 -9.03 -12.77 15.10
CA SER A 726 -8.60 -14.13 15.41
C SER A 726 -9.70 -14.92 16.10
N MET A 727 -10.44 -14.28 17.03
CA MET A 727 -11.64 -14.85 17.63
C MET A 727 -12.73 -15.08 16.58
N PHE A 728 -12.97 -14.10 15.71
CA PHE A 728 -13.92 -14.23 14.60
C PHE A 728 -13.61 -15.48 13.74
N CYS A 729 -12.38 -15.61 13.23
CA CYS A 729 -11.97 -16.76 12.42
C CYS A 729 -12.11 -18.11 13.16
N TRP A 730 -11.94 -18.13 14.48
CA TRP A 730 -12.12 -19.32 15.32
C TRP A 730 -13.60 -19.66 15.59
N LEU A 731 -14.48 -18.65 15.64
CA LEU A 731 -15.93 -18.80 15.80
C LEU A 731 -16.63 -19.27 14.53
N ILE A 732 -16.22 -18.74 13.36
CA ILE A 732 -16.89 -18.95 12.07
C ILE A 732 -17.23 -20.44 11.79
N PRO A 733 -16.32 -21.42 11.97
CA PRO A 733 -16.64 -22.82 11.69
C PRO A 733 -17.81 -23.38 12.52
N ALA A 734 -17.89 -23.02 13.81
CA ALA A 734 -18.95 -23.50 14.70
C ALA A 734 -20.27 -22.75 14.48
N VAL A 735 -20.21 -21.46 14.13
CA VAL A 735 -21.39 -20.68 13.72
C VAL A 735 -22.02 -21.28 12.46
N TYR A 736 -21.22 -21.60 11.45
CA TYR A 736 -21.71 -22.18 10.19
C TYR A 736 -22.32 -23.59 10.36
N ASP A 737 -21.82 -24.39 11.30
CA ASP A 737 -22.42 -25.68 11.68
C ASP A 737 -23.79 -25.48 12.39
N GLN A 738 -23.80 -24.69 13.46
CA GLN A 738 -24.94 -24.60 14.39
C GLN A 738 -26.07 -23.68 13.92
N PHE A 739 -25.76 -22.61 13.18
CA PHE A 739 -26.73 -21.68 12.60
C PHE A 739 -26.90 -21.90 11.08
N SER A 740 -26.60 -23.11 10.60
CA SER A 740 -26.59 -23.48 9.18
C SER A 740 -27.84 -23.11 8.38
N LYS A 741 -29.02 -23.05 9.01
CA LYS A 741 -30.28 -22.61 8.36
C LYS A 741 -30.32 -21.13 7.98
N ILE A 742 -29.44 -20.31 8.57
CA ILE A 742 -29.43 -18.84 8.48
C ILE A 742 -28.22 -18.37 7.68
N VAL A 743 -27.03 -18.89 8.01
CA VAL A 743 -25.76 -18.40 7.44
C VAL A 743 -25.34 -19.12 6.14
N VAL A 744 -25.74 -20.37 5.92
CA VAL A 744 -25.26 -21.15 4.77
C VAL A 744 -25.91 -20.69 3.47
N GLY A 745 -25.11 -20.05 2.62
CA GLY A 745 -25.54 -19.47 1.35
C GLY A 745 -26.24 -18.11 1.51
N ASN A 746 -26.08 -17.45 2.66
CA ASN A 746 -26.46 -16.07 2.87
C ASN A 746 -25.34 -15.14 2.34
N GLU A 747 -25.72 -14.00 1.77
CA GLU A 747 -24.80 -13.04 1.17
C GLU A 747 -23.99 -12.29 2.22
N ASP A 748 -24.65 -11.76 3.25
CA ASP A 748 -24.06 -10.84 4.23
C ASP A 748 -22.98 -11.53 5.07
N PHE A 749 -23.25 -12.75 5.56
CA PHE A 749 -22.25 -13.54 6.29
C PHE A 749 -21.11 -14.04 5.41
N LEU A 750 -21.36 -14.27 4.11
CA LEU A 750 -20.29 -14.73 3.22
C LEU A 750 -19.37 -13.56 2.86
N HIS A 751 -19.95 -12.39 2.56
CA HIS A 751 -19.22 -11.15 2.37
C HIS A 751 -18.37 -10.83 3.60
N LEU A 752 -18.98 -10.82 4.81
CA LEU A 752 -18.29 -10.60 6.07
C LEU A 752 -17.10 -11.55 6.31
N VAL A 753 -17.16 -12.81 5.85
CA VAL A 753 -16.01 -13.71 5.94
C VAL A 753 -14.95 -13.38 4.89
N VAL A 754 -15.31 -13.10 3.63
CA VAL A 754 -14.30 -12.86 2.58
C VAL A 754 -13.65 -11.47 2.62
N SER A 755 -14.30 -10.47 3.21
CA SER A 755 -13.75 -9.10 3.37
C SER A 755 -12.76 -8.96 4.54
N THR A 756 -12.62 -10.00 5.38
CA THR A 756 -11.97 -9.87 6.70
C THR A 756 -10.84 -10.88 6.93
N ILE A 757 -10.84 -12.00 6.21
CA ILE A 757 -9.81 -13.03 6.31
C ILE A 757 -8.56 -12.71 5.48
N ASP A 758 -7.40 -13.14 5.98
CA ASP A 758 -6.14 -13.09 5.25
C ASP A 758 -5.83 -14.39 4.46
N GLY A 759 -4.69 -14.38 3.75
CA GLY A 759 -4.23 -15.51 2.94
C GLY A 759 -3.88 -16.79 3.72
N SER A 760 -3.68 -16.72 5.03
CA SER A 760 -3.48 -17.88 5.91
C SER A 760 -4.81 -18.41 6.45
N GLN A 761 -5.71 -17.52 6.86
CA GLN A 761 -7.03 -17.85 7.39
C GLN A 761 -7.93 -18.49 6.33
N ILE A 762 -7.90 -17.99 5.08
CA ILE A 762 -8.60 -18.64 3.96
C ILE A 762 -8.08 -20.07 3.72
N GLN A 763 -6.77 -20.31 3.90
CA GLN A 763 -6.19 -21.66 3.76
C GLN A 763 -6.70 -22.60 4.85
N GLU A 764 -6.86 -22.12 6.09
CA GLU A 764 -7.44 -22.92 7.18
C GLU A 764 -8.92 -23.23 6.95
N ILE A 765 -9.71 -22.23 6.54
CA ILE A 765 -11.13 -22.40 6.17
C ILE A 765 -11.27 -23.43 5.04
N ILE A 766 -10.46 -23.34 3.98
CA ILE A 766 -10.42 -24.33 2.89
C ILE A 766 -10.05 -25.72 3.41
N CYS A 767 -9.08 -25.83 4.33
CA CYS A 767 -8.73 -27.10 4.96
C CYS A 767 -9.89 -27.70 5.76
N LEU A 768 -10.70 -26.88 6.45
CA LEU A 768 -11.89 -27.35 7.19
C LEU A 768 -13.00 -27.82 6.24
N ILE A 769 -13.21 -27.12 5.13
CA ILE A 769 -14.14 -27.52 4.06
C ILE A 769 -13.73 -28.87 3.46
N LEU A 770 -12.47 -29.02 3.07
CA LEU A 770 -11.92 -30.27 2.49
C LEU A 770 -11.90 -31.43 3.49
N GLN A 771 -11.87 -31.16 4.79
CA GLN A 771 -12.05 -32.17 5.85
C GLN A 771 -13.52 -32.54 6.10
N GLY A 772 -14.48 -31.89 5.43
CA GLY A 772 -15.91 -32.09 5.65
C GLY A 772 -16.42 -31.55 6.99
N LYS A 773 -15.69 -30.61 7.60
CA LYS A 773 -16.02 -29.99 8.90
C LYS A 773 -16.74 -28.65 8.77
N LEU A 774 -16.76 -28.06 7.58
CA LEU A 774 -17.36 -26.76 7.31
C LEU A 774 -18.05 -26.79 5.93
N SER A 775 -19.23 -26.19 5.85
CA SER A 775 -19.97 -25.98 4.60
C SER A 775 -20.55 -24.56 4.62
N MET A 776 -20.11 -23.70 3.71
CA MET A 776 -20.46 -22.27 3.72
C MET A 776 -21.61 -21.90 2.78
N PHE A 777 -21.86 -22.70 1.74
CA PHE A 777 -22.98 -22.49 0.83
C PHE A 777 -23.51 -23.81 0.27
N ARG A 778 -24.79 -23.77 -0.11
CA ARG A 778 -25.46 -24.84 -0.86
C ARG A 778 -25.33 -24.57 -2.35
N SER A 779 -25.30 -25.62 -3.17
CA SER A 779 -25.11 -25.50 -4.63
C SER A 779 -26.15 -24.62 -5.33
N ASP A 780 -27.38 -24.52 -4.78
CA ASP A 780 -28.47 -23.70 -5.31
C ASP A 780 -28.31 -22.19 -5.04
N ALA A 781 -27.59 -21.79 -3.99
CA ALA A 781 -27.34 -20.38 -3.64
C ALA A 781 -26.15 -19.76 -4.41
N VAL A 782 -25.26 -20.59 -4.96
CA VAL A 782 -24.04 -20.14 -5.66
C VAL A 782 -24.31 -19.18 -6.83
N PRO A 783 -25.35 -19.35 -7.67
CA PRO A 783 -25.63 -18.42 -8.76
C PRO A 783 -26.08 -17.03 -8.29
N SER A 784 -26.82 -16.91 -7.19
CA SER A 784 -27.15 -15.60 -6.62
C SER A 784 -25.90 -14.95 -6.05
N LEU A 785 -25.16 -15.68 -5.20
CA LEU A 785 -23.93 -15.18 -4.57
C LEU A 785 -22.87 -14.76 -5.60
N ALA A 786 -22.66 -15.54 -6.66
CA ALA A 786 -21.75 -15.20 -7.76
C ALA A 786 -22.27 -14.08 -8.69
N THR A 787 -23.49 -13.56 -8.45
CA THR A 787 -23.97 -12.32 -9.07
C THR A 787 -23.73 -11.14 -8.13
N SER A 788 -24.04 -11.29 -6.84
CA SER A 788 -23.78 -10.27 -5.82
C SER A 788 -22.29 -9.99 -5.65
N SER A 789 -21.45 -11.04 -5.72
CA SER A 789 -20.01 -10.92 -5.60
C SER A 789 -19.33 -10.17 -6.76
N LEU A 790 -20.07 -9.71 -7.77
CA LEU A 790 -19.48 -8.92 -8.85
C LEU A 790 -19.18 -7.48 -8.43
N ASP A 791 -19.86 -7.00 -7.40
CA ASP A 791 -19.67 -5.67 -6.82
C ASP A 791 -18.69 -5.67 -5.62
N TRP A 792 -18.19 -6.85 -5.22
CA TRP A 792 -17.17 -7.05 -4.17
C TRP A 792 -15.76 -6.77 -4.68
N GLU A 793 -14.81 -6.50 -3.78
CA GLU A 793 -13.41 -6.22 -4.12
C GLU A 793 -12.71 -7.41 -4.81
N THR A 794 -11.62 -7.11 -5.54
CA THR A 794 -10.80 -8.10 -6.24
C THR A 794 -10.36 -9.27 -5.35
N MET A 795 -9.93 -9.01 -4.10
CA MET A 795 -9.48 -10.09 -3.19
C MET A 795 -10.64 -10.91 -2.62
N GLU A 796 -11.74 -10.25 -2.27
CA GLU A 796 -12.99 -10.87 -1.81
C GLU A 796 -13.54 -11.83 -2.87
N GLN A 797 -13.56 -11.40 -4.14
CA GLN A 797 -13.90 -12.25 -5.28
C GLN A 797 -12.96 -13.45 -5.40
N TYR A 798 -11.64 -13.28 -5.25
CA TYR A 798 -10.71 -14.40 -5.29
C TYR A 798 -10.94 -15.39 -4.13
N PHE A 799 -11.17 -14.92 -2.90
CA PHE A 799 -11.47 -15.79 -1.77
C PHE A 799 -12.81 -16.51 -1.94
N PHE A 800 -13.87 -15.81 -2.36
CA PHE A 800 -15.14 -16.42 -2.74
C PHE A 800 -14.96 -17.55 -3.76
N TRP A 801 -14.23 -17.32 -4.85
CA TRP A 801 -13.99 -18.35 -5.88
C TRP A 801 -13.09 -19.50 -5.41
N GLN A 802 -12.19 -19.28 -4.46
CA GLN A 802 -11.42 -20.34 -3.81
C GLN A 802 -12.31 -21.20 -2.91
N LEU A 803 -13.18 -20.58 -2.10
CA LEU A 803 -14.18 -21.30 -1.29
C LEU A 803 -15.10 -22.14 -2.18
N VAL A 804 -15.64 -21.55 -3.26
CA VAL A 804 -16.49 -22.23 -4.26
C VAL A 804 -15.77 -23.44 -4.86
N SER A 805 -14.48 -23.31 -5.14
CA SER A 805 -13.65 -24.42 -5.65
C SER A 805 -13.40 -25.52 -4.60
N ALA A 806 -13.34 -25.19 -3.31
CA ALA A 806 -13.12 -26.16 -2.24
C ALA A 806 -14.34 -27.04 -1.94
N HIS A 807 -15.54 -26.59 -2.29
CA HIS A 807 -16.82 -27.29 -2.07
C HIS A 807 -17.26 -28.20 -3.25
N ASP A 808 -16.46 -28.31 -4.31
CA ASP A 808 -16.71 -29.18 -5.48
C ASP A 808 -18.08 -28.97 -6.16
N ILE A 809 -18.47 -27.71 -6.38
CA ILE A 809 -19.75 -27.34 -7.02
C ILE A 809 -19.73 -27.62 -8.52
N ASP A 810 -20.76 -28.29 -9.04
CA ASP A 810 -20.95 -28.51 -10.49
C ASP A 810 -20.97 -27.18 -11.25
N ILE A 811 -19.98 -27.00 -12.12
CA ILE A 811 -19.79 -25.80 -12.94
C ILE A 811 -21.00 -25.44 -13.81
N LYS A 812 -21.89 -26.39 -14.12
CA LYS A 812 -23.16 -26.10 -14.82
C LYS A 812 -24.01 -25.07 -14.09
N VAL A 813 -23.97 -25.07 -12.75
CA VAL A 813 -24.73 -24.15 -11.91
C VAL A 813 -24.14 -22.75 -12.00
N ILE A 814 -22.80 -22.65 -11.93
CA ILE A 814 -22.02 -21.41 -12.11
C ILE A 814 -22.21 -20.80 -13.51
N LEU A 815 -22.21 -21.62 -14.57
CA LEU A 815 -22.36 -21.17 -15.96
C LEU A 815 -23.73 -20.53 -16.28
N SER A 816 -24.72 -20.63 -15.39
CA SER A 816 -26.03 -19.99 -15.58
C SER A 816 -25.93 -18.46 -15.78
N ASN A 817 -24.93 -17.81 -15.17
CA ASN A 817 -24.72 -16.37 -15.23
C ASN A 817 -23.68 -15.90 -16.26
N ILE A 818 -23.05 -16.81 -17.04
CA ILE A 818 -21.92 -16.49 -17.94
C ILE A 818 -22.21 -15.40 -18.99
N THR A 819 -23.50 -15.17 -19.28
CA THR A 819 -24.00 -14.15 -20.21
C THR A 819 -24.16 -12.76 -19.59
N LYS A 820 -24.20 -12.65 -18.25
CA LYS A 820 -24.25 -11.38 -17.52
C LYS A 820 -22.86 -10.75 -17.30
N LEU A 821 -21.79 -11.54 -17.43
CA LEU A 821 -20.45 -11.12 -17.06
C LEU A 821 -19.79 -10.28 -18.18
N ASP A 822 -19.40 -9.02 -17.92
CA ASP A 822 -18.54 -8.27 -18.86
C ASP A 822 -17.07 -8.72 -18.77
N TYR A 823 -16.34 -8.64 -19.88
CA TYR A 823 -14.94 -9.08 -19.97
C TYR A 823 -13.95 -8.17 -19.23
N ASN A 824 -14.22 -6.87 -19.16
CA ASN A 824 -13.31 -5.88 -18.57
C ASN A 824 -13.66 -5.61 -17.11
N ASN A 825 -14.96 -5.65 -16.78
CA ASN A 825 -15.43 -5.29 -15.45
C ASN A 825 -15.41 -6.45 -14.45
N HIS A 826 -15.46 -7.71 -14.89
CA HIS A 826 -15.47 -8.88 -13.98
C HIS A 826 -14.30 -9.87 -14.25
N PRO A 827 -13.03 -9.40 -14.27
CA PRO A 827 -11.89 -10.22 -14.66
C PRO A 827 -11.58 -11.36 -13.66
N GLU A 828 -11.81 -11.17 -12.37
CA GLU A 828 -11.59 -12.16 -11.30
C GLU A 828 -12.51 -13.35 -11.50
N THR A 829 -13.82 -13.09 -11.54
CA THR A 829 -14.86 -14.09 -11.76
C THR A 829 -14.67 -14.84 -13.08
N LEU A 830 -14.36 -14.15 -14.17
CA LEU A 830 -14.09 -14.81 -15.45
C LEU A 830 -12.79 -15.64 -15.44
N THR A 831 -11.76 -15.21 -14.70
CA THR A 831 -10.50 -15.98 -14.57
C THR A 831 -10.72 -17.25 -13.76
N SER A 832 -11.46 -17.18 -12.65
CA SER A 832 -11.83 -18.34 -11.84
C SER A 832 -12.64 -19.36 -12.64
N ILE A 833 -13.69 -18.92 -13.34
CA ILE A 833 -14.50 -19.81 -14.19
C ILE A 833 -13.66 -20.42 -15.31
N LEU A 834 -12.73 -19.66 -15.93
CA LEU A 834 -11.82 -20.18 -16.97
C LEU A 834 -10.91 -21.29 -16.44
N LEU A 835 -10.35 -21.13 -15.23
CA LEU A 835 -9.48 -22.13 -14.60
C LEU A 835 -10.23 -23.38 -14.17
N THR A 836 -11.49 -23.26 -13.73
CA THR A 836 -12.34 -24.43 -13.43
C THR A 836 -12.79 -25.13 -14.70
N LEU A 837 -13.21 -24.39 -15.75
CA LEU A 837 -13.54 -24.97 -17.07
C LEU A 837 -12.38 -25.78 -17.66
N LYS A 838 -11.13 -25.33 -17.47
CA LYS A 838 -9.95 -26.07 -17.94
C LYS A 838 -9.86 -27.48 -17.35
N LYS A 839 -10.27 -27.68 -16.09
CA LYS A 839 -10.24 -29.00 -15.43
C LYS A 839 -11.37 -29.93 -15.87
N GLU A 840 -12.39 -29.38 -16.51
CA GLU A 840 -13.63 -30.07 -16.86
C GLU A 840 -13.63 -30.69 -18.25
N LYS A 841 -14.33 -31.82 -18.39
CA LYS A 841 -14.43 -32.50 -19.70
C LYS A 841 -15.46 -31.78 -20.59
N PRO A 842 -15.13 -31.46 -21.85
CA PRO A 842 -16.03 -30.76 -22.75
C PRO A 842 -17.27 -31.60 -23.05
N THR A 843 -18.44 -31.01 -22.82
CA THR A 843 -19.75 -31.59 -23.12
C THR A 843 -20.65 -30.56 -23.78
N LEU A 844 -21.70 -31.00 -24.47
CA LEU A 844 -22.68 -30.10 -25.12
C LEU A 844 -23.34 -29.14 -24.12
N ASP A 845 -23.52 -29.57 -22.86
CA ASP A 845 -24.25 -28.79 -21.86
C ASP A 845 -23.39 -27.70 -21.21
N LEU A 846 -22.07 -27.87 -21.14
CA LEU A 846 -21.13 -26.80 -20.78
C LEU A 846 -20.89 -25.85 -21.97
N LEU A 847 -20.77 -26.39 -23.18
CA LEU A 847 -20.45 -25.62 -24.39
C LEU A 847 -21.59 -24.68 -24.82
N LYS A 848 -22.85 -25.02 -24.55
CA LYS A 848 -24.04 -24.19 -24.85
C LYS A 848 -23.97 -22.81 -24.14
N PRO A 849 -23.91 -22.69 -22.79
CA PRO A 849 -23.75 -21.40 -22.11
C PRO A 849 -22.55 -20.58 -22.58
N ILE A 850 -21.38 -21.22 -22.77
CA ILE A 850 -20.15 -20.54 -23.18
C ILE A 850 -20.32 -19.86 -24.54
N LEU A 851 -20.91 -20.57 -25.52
CA LEU A 851 -21.21 -20.00 -26.84
C LEU A 851 -22.41 -19.04 -26.84
N CYS A 852 -23.18 -18.94 -25.76
CA CYS A 852 -24.20 -17.90 -25.60
C CYS A 852 -23.60 -16.53 -25.21
N ARG A 853 -22.33 -16.47 -24.79
CA ARG A 853 -21.62 -15.21 -24.51
C ARG A 853 -21.52 -14.31 -25.76
N GLU A 854 -21.46 -13.01 -25.56
CA GLU A 854 -21.38 -12.00 -26.62
C GLU A 854 -20.09 -12.12 -27.47
N ILE A 855 -20.15 -11.72 -28.74
CA ILE A 855 -19.00 -11.72 -29.67
C ILE A 855 -18.35 -10.32 -29.75
N LYS A 856 -18.58 -9.46 -28.75
CA LYS A 856 -18.00 -8.12 -28.55
C LYS A 856 -17.87 -7.91 -27.04
N PRO A 857 -16.84 -7.20 -26.54
CA PRO A 857 -15.79 -6.43 -27.25
C PRO A 857 -14.64 -7.29 -27.85
N LEU A 858 -13.84 -6.71 -28.77
CA LEU A 858 -12.80 -7.43 -29.56
C LEU A 858 -11.60 -7.96 -28.75
N ASN A 859 -11.44 -7.47 -27.54
CA ASN A 859 -10.45 -7.97 -26.58
C ASN A 859 -10.92 -9.19 -25.78
N ASP A 860 -12.22 -9.52 -25.72
CA ASP A 860 -12.70 -10.72 -25.01
C ASP A 860 -12.09 -12.00 -25.61
N GLN A 861 -11.23 -12.65 -24.83
CA GLN A 861 -10.56 -13.92 -25.18
C GLN A 861 -11.20 -15.14 -24.52
N PHE A 862 -12.21 -15.00 -23.64
CA PHE A 862 -12.68 -16.07 -22.76
C PHE A 862 -13.10 -17.33 -23.55
N VAL A 863 -14.01 -17.18 -24.51
CA VAL A 863 -14.50 -18.30 -25.35
C VAL A 863 -13.39 -18.93 -26.18
N ILE A 864 -12.46 -18.11 -26.68
CA ILE A 864 -11.31 -18.55 -27.50
C ILE A 864 -10.38 -19.42 -26.65
N SER A 865 -10.06 -18.97 -25.43
CA SER A 865 -9.19 -19.66 -24.48
C SER A 865 -9.78 -21.00 -24.03
N VAL A 866 -11.08 -21.04 -23.68
CA VAL A 866 -11.73 -22.31 -23.28
C VAL A 866 -11.69 -23.34 -24.41
N ILE A 867 -12.16 -22.97 -25.61
CA ILE A 867 -12.26 -23.90 -26.74
C ILE A 867 -10.85 -24.36 -27.18
N SER A 868 -9.87 -23.46 -27.16
CA SER A 868 -8.48 -23.82 -27.49
C SER A 868 -7.86 -24.74 -26.45
N SER A 869 -8.08 -24.49 -25.14
CA SER A 869 -7.57 -25.35 -24.07
C SER A 869 -8.19 -26.74 -24.13
N TRP A 870 -9.52 -26.84 -24.29
CA TRP A 870 -10.19 -28.13 -24.45
C TRP A 870 -9.75 -28.86 -25.71
N TYR A 871 -9.50 -28.19 -26.84
CA TYR A 871 -9.02 -28.87 -28.04
C TYR A 871 -7.57 -29.39 -27.86
N LEU A 872 -6.72 -28.71 -27.10
CA LEU A 872 -5.37 -29.21 -26.78
C LEU A 872 -5.41 -30.50 -25.94
N GLU A 873 -6.38 -30.65 -25.04
CA GLU A 873 -6.47 -31.80 -24.12
C GLU A 873 -7.40 -32.92 -24.62
N HIS A 874 -8.40 -32.61 -25.46
CA HIS A 874 -9.43 -33.56 -25.92
C HIS A 874 -9.59 -33.66 -27.45
N GLY A 875 -8.81 -32.89 -28.22
CA GLY A 875 -8.75 -32.96 -29.68
C GLY A 875 -10.12 -32.88 -30.37
N ASP A 876 -10.31 -33.74 -31.37
CA ASP A 876 -11.47 -33.71 -32.27
C ASP A 876 -12.82 -33.96 -31.59
N ASN A 877 -12.85 -34.41 -30.32
CA ASN A 877 -14.09 -34.44 -29.53
C ASN A 877 -14.69 -33.03 -29.42
N VAL A 878 -13.86 -32.00 -29.20
CA VAL A 878 -14.32 -30.60 -29.12
C VAL A 878 -14.83 -30.12 -30.48
N ALA A 879 -14.14 -30.47 -31.57
CA ALA A 879 -14.59 -30.17 -32.92
C ALA A 879 -15.98 -30.79 -33.18
N ASN A 880 -16.18 -32.06 -32.83
CA ASN A 880 -17.45 -32.76 -32.99
C ASN A 880 -18.58 -32.13 -32.16
N LEU A 881 -18.31 -31.71 -30.92
CA LEU A 881 -19.29 -31.03 -30.06
C LEU A 881 -19.73 -29.66 -30.64
N VAL A 882 -18.79 -28.83 -31.08
CA VAL A 882 -19.10 -27.55 -31.74
C VAL A 882 -19.85 -27.78 -33.06
N SER A 883 -19.44 -28.78 -33.84
CA SER A 883 -20.07 -29.17 -35.11
C SER A 883 -21.52 -29.61 -34.92
N GLN A 884 -21.77 -30.46 -33.92
CA GLN A 884 -23.10 -30.92 -33.56
C GLN A 884 -24.01 -29.77 -33.13
N LEU A 885 -23.49 -28.80 -32.35
CA LEU A 885 -24.23 -27.59 -32.01
C LEU A 885 -24.52 -26.74 -33.25
N LEU A 886 -23.54 -26.48 -34.11
CA LEU A 886 -23.71 -25.67 -35.33
C LEU A 886 -24.75 -26.28 -36.28
N ILE A 887 -24.63 -27.57 -36.59
CA ILE A 887 -25.58 -28.30 -37.44
C ILE A 887 -27.00 -28.26 -36.84
N SER A 888 -27.15 -28.40 -35.51
CA SER A 888 -28.46 -28.33 -34.83
C SER A 888 -29.15 -26.96 -34.94
N ARG A 889 -28.43 -25.91 -35.35
CA ARG A 889 -28.95 -24.54 -35.53
C ARG A 889 -29.12 -24.14 -36.99
N CYS A 890 -28.65 -24.95 -37.92
CA CYS A 890 -28.83 -24.70 -39.35
C CYS A 890 -30.19 -25.27 -39.80
N PRO A 891 -31.11 -24.47 -40.39
CA PRO A 891 -32.40 -24.98 -40.86
C PRO A 891 -32.22 -26.05 -41.94
N VAL A 892 -32.75 -27.26 -41.68
CA VAL A 892 -32.78 -28.33 -42.67
C VAL A 892 -33.68 -27.91 -43.83
N VAL A 893 -33.09 -27.74 -45.01
CA VAL A 893 -33.84 -27.48 -46.24
C VAL A 893 -34.58 -28.76 -46.64
N SER A 894 -35.90 -28.77 -46.46
CA SER A 894 -36.80 -29.78 -47.03
C SER A 894 -38.02 -29.09 -47.64
N PRO A 895 -38.09 -28.96 -48.98
CA PRO A 895 -39.12 -28.18 -49.65
C PRO A 895 -40.40 -29.00 -49.87
N THR A 896 -41.13 -29.40 -48.81
CA THR A 896 -42.54 -29.84 -48.92
C THR A 896 -43.28 -29.98 -47.58
N LYS A 897 -43.96 -28.91 -47.15
CA LYS A 897 -45.36 -28.86 -46.66
C LYS A 897 -45.57 -27.62 -45.78
N ARG A 898 -46.44 -26.70 -46.23
CA ARG A 898 -46.97 -25.62 -45.37
C ARG A 898 -47.92 -26.23 -44.33
N LYS A 899 -47.83 -25.80 -43.07
CA LYS A 899 -48.98 -25.76 -42.16
C LYS A 899 -48.93 -24.50 -41.29
N ARG A 900 -50.06 -23.79 -41.21
CA ARG A 900 -50.27 -22.60 -40.36
C ARG A 900 -50.53 -23.02 -38.91
N GLY A 901 -50.18 -22.15 -37.96
CA GLY A 901 -50.53 -22.17 -36.53
C GLY A 901 -49.54 -21.29 -35.77
N GLN A 902 -49.92 -20.09 -35.33
CA GLN A 902 -50.54 -19.77 -34.03
C GLN A 902 -49.64 -20.05 -32.81
N GLY A 903 -49.30 -18.94 -32.11
CA GLY A 903 -49.46 -18.75 -30.66
C GLY A 903 -49.04 -19.83 -29.66
N GLN A 904 -48.17 -19.39 -28.74
CA GLN A 904 -48.07 -19.81 -27.33
C GLN A 904 -47.63 -21.24 -27.00
N GLY A 905 -46.53 -21.31 -26.26
CA GLY A 905 -46.53 -21.91 -24.93
C GLY A 905 -46.44 -23.43 -24.82
N LEU A 906 -45.22 -23.92 -24.62
CA LEU A 906 -44.94 -25.17 -23.88
C LEU A 906 -43.61 -24.99 -23.15
N GLY A 907 -43.68 -24.66 -21.87
CA GLY A 907 -42.50 -24.54 -21.01
C GLY A 907 -42.06 -25.89 -20.48
N SER A 908 -40.75 -26.11 -20.34
CA SER A 908 -40.21 -27.07 -19.37
C SER A 908 -38.73 -26.79 -19.10
N ARG A 909 -38.42 -26.55 -17.82
CA ARG A 909 -37.08 -26.50 -17.18
C ARG A 909 -36.15 -25.35 -17.61
N GLY A 910 -35.61 -24.64 -16.61
CA GLY A 910 -34.79 -23.44 -16.77
C GLY A 910 -33.38 -23.71 -17.30
N GLY A 911 -33.27 -24.10 -18.57
CA GLY A 911 -32.01 -24.15 -19.30
C GLY A 911 -31.78 -22.88 -20.13
N VAL A 912 -30.52 -22.44 -20.23
CA VAL A 912 -30.10 -21.32 -21.10
C VAL A 912 -30.54 -21.59 -22.54
N ALA A 913 -31.18 -20.62 -23.18
CA ALA A 913 -31.58 -20.73 -24.58
C ALA A 913 -30.34 -20.97 -25.47
N PRO A 914 -30.35 -21.98 -26.35
CA PRO A 914 -29.16 -22.38 -27.11
C PRO A 914 -28.72 -21.29 -28.11
N PRO A 915 -27.41 -21.14 -28.38
CA PRO A 915 -26.88 -20.05 -29.19
C PRO A 915 -27.33 -20.13 -30.64
N SER A 916 -27.51 -18.97 -31.30
CA SER A 916 -27.84 -18.92 -32.72
C SER A 916 -26.67 -19.39 -33.59
N ALA A 917 -26.94 -19.90 -34.80
CA ALA A 917 -25.90 -20.30 -35.75
C ALA A 917 -24.90 -19.16 -36.03
N GLU A 918 -25.39 -17.93 -36.16
CA GLU A 918 -24.57 -16.72 -36.33
C GLU A 918 -23.67 -16.44 -35.10
N ARG A 919 -24.15 -16.67 -33.88
CA ARG A 919 -23.33 -16.50 -32.66
C ARG A 919 -22.22 -17.57 -32.56
N ILE A 920 -22.50 -18.80 -32.99
CA ILE A 920 -21.48 -19.86 -33.09
C ILE A 920 -20.44 -19.50 -34.17
N LEU A 921 -20.88 -19.13 -35.38
CA LEU A 921 -19.99 -18.74 -36.49
C LEU A 921 -19.11 -17.53 -36.15
N GLY A 922 -19.64 -16.54 -35.44
CA GLY A 922 -18.85 -15.38 -35.00
C GLY A 922 -17.77 -15.72 -33.98
N HIS A 923 -18.01 -16.67 -33.07
CA HIS A 923 -16.96 -17.19 -32.18
C HIS A 923 -15.92 -18.03 -32.95
N MET A 924 -16.33 -18.79 -33.96
CA MET A 924 -15.40 -19.54 -34.83
C MET A 924 -14.52 -18.60 -35.68
N GLU A 925 -15.10 -17.56 -36.27
CA GLU A 925 -14.35 -16.53 -37.02
C GLU A 925 -13.35 -15.79 -36.11
N ARG A 926 -13.69 -15.57 -34.84
CA ARG A 926 -12.73 -15.04 -33.85
C ARG A 926 -11.53 -15.95 -33.65
N ILE A 927 -11.75 -17.23 -33.36
CA ILE A 927 -10.68 -18.23 -33.17
C ILE A 927 -9.77 -18.26 -34.41
N ARG A 928 -10.38 -18.31 -35.61
CA ARG A 928 -9.67 -18.26 -36.90
C ARG A 928 -8.85 -16.98 -37.07
N SER A 929 -9.45 -15.81 -36.86
CA SER A 929 -8.84 -14.50 -37.11
C SER A 929 -7.57 -14.25 -36.30
N ARG A 930 -7.46 -14.86 -35.11
CA ARG A 930 -6.27 -14.81 -34.24
C ARG A 930 -5.26 -15.94 -34.49
N GLY A 931 -5.51 -16.84 -35.45
CA GLY A 931 -4.65 -17.99 -35.74
C GLY A 931 -4.58 -19.02 -34.61
N THR A 932 -5.50 -18.95 -33.63
CA THR A 932 -5.51 -19.85 -32.48
C THR A 932 -6.20 -21.15 -32.87
N CYS A 933 -5.64 -22.30 -32.47
CA CYS A 933 -6.21 -23.62 -32.73
C CYS A 933 -6.59 -23.91 -34.21
N PRO A 934 -5.68 -23.72 -35.20
CA PRO A 934 -6.01 -23.89 -36.62
C PRO A 934 -6.40 -25.33 -37.01
N VAL A 935 -6.05 -26.31 -36.19
CA VAL A 935 -6.38 -27.74 -36.40
C VAL A 935 -7.87 -28.02 -36.15
N LEU A 936 -8.54 -27.23 -35.30
CA LEU A 936 -9.99 -27.30 -35.07
C LEU A 936 -10.79 -27.25 -36.38
N PHE A 937 -10.34 -26.43 -37.33
CA PHE A 937 -10.99 -26.26 -38.63
C PHE A 937 -10.67 -27.37 -39.63
N ARG A 938 -9.65 -28.21 -39.37
CA ARG A 938 -9.31 -29.37 -40.22
C ARG A 938 -10.04 -30.66 -39.81
N ALA A 939 -10.66 -30.69 -38.64
CA ALA A 939 -11.44 -31.83 -38.19
C ALA A 939 -12.65 -32.05 -39.12
N GLU A 940 -12.85 -33.29 -39.59
CA GLU A 940 -13.91 -33.63 -40.56
C GLU A 940 -15.30 -33.17 -40.14
N GLY A 941 -15.63 -33.28 -38.84
CA GLY A 941 -16.91 -32.84 -38.30
C GLY A 941 -17.12 -31.33 -38.49
N MET A 942 -16.05 -30.54 -38.30
CA MET A 942 -16.09 -29.07 -38.43
C MET A 942 -16.21 -28.65 -39.89
N GLN A 943 -15.47 -29.31 -40.79
CA GLN A 943 -15.59 -29.12 -42.25
C GLN A 943 -17.04 -29.35 -42.71
N LYS A 944 -17.62 -30.51 -42.38
CA LYS A 944 -19.01 -30.86 -42.71
C LYS A 944 -20.02 -29.88 -42.09
N ALA A 945 -19.81 -29.44 -40.85
CA ALA A 945 -20.67 -28.45 -40.19
C ALA A 945 -20.59 -27.05 -40.82
N LEU A 946 -19.40 -26.61 -41.23
CA LEU A 946 -19.20 -25.33 -41.90
C LEU A 946 -19.79 -25.31 -43.32
N GLN A 947 -19.71 -26.42 -44.08
CA GLN A 947 -20.41 -26.58 -45.37
C GLN A 947 -21.94 -26.43 -45.20
N ILE A 948 -22.51 -27.16 -44.23
CA ILE A 948 -23.96 -27.10 -43.91
C ILE A 948 -24.35 -25.67 -43.49
N ALA A 949 -23.52 -25.01 -42.68
CA ALA A 949 -23.76 -23.63 -42.27
C ALA A 949 -23.67 -22.63 -43.43
N GLN A 950 -22.70 -22.78 -44.34
CA GLN A 950 -22.55 -21.93 -45.53
C GLN A 950 -23.78 -22.00 -46.46
N ALA A 951 -24.30 -23.21 -46.66
CA ALA A 951 -25.52 -23.46 -47.44
C ALA A 951 -26.78 -22.87 -46.76
N ALA A 952 -26.83 -22.87 -45.42
CA ALA A 952 -27.93 -22.32 -44.65
C ALA A 952 -27.87 -20.80 -44.39
N CYS A 953 -26.71 -20.16 -44.61
CA CYS A 953 -26.54 -18.72 -44.43
C CYS A 953 -27.29 -17.87 -45.48
N THR A 954 -27.59 -16.63 -45.12
CA THR A 954 -27.97 -15.57 -46.07
C THR A 954 -26.74 -15.02 -46.81
N ASP A 955 -26.93 -14.27 -47.91
CA ASP A 955 -25.80 -13.68 -48.66
C ASP A 955 -24.99 -12.69 -47.83
N THR A 956 -25.64 -11.92 -46.95
CA THR A 956 -24.97 -11.01 -46.02
C THR A 956 -24.12 -11.76 -44.99
N GLN A 957 -24.61 -12.89 -44.45
CA GLN A 957 -23.84 -13.76 -43.55
C GLN A 957 -22.70 -14.48 -44.28
N ARG A 958 -22.89 -14.91 -45.54
CA ARG A 958 -21.82 -15.46 -46.39
C ARG A 958 -20.70 -14.45 -46.63
N MET A 959 -21.02 -13.17 -46.84
CA MET A 959 -20.00 -12.11 -46.94
C MET A 959 -19.29 -11.86 -45.59
N LEU A 960 -20.04 -11.84 -44.49
CA LEU A 960 -19.51 -11.58 -43.14
C LEU A 960 -18.51 -12.65 -42.68
N PHE A 961 -18.78 -13.93 -42.98
CA PHE A 961 -17.92 -15.07 -42.61
C PHE A 961 -17.15 -15.65 -43.80
N SER A 962 -16.95 -14.87 -44.87
CA SER A 962 -16.29 -15.32 -46.10
C SER A 962 -14.90 -15.94 -45.87
N ASN A 963 -14.10 -15.36 -44.97
CA ASN A 963 -12.77 -15.86 -44.62
C ASN A 963 -12.82 -17.16 -43.79
N LEU A 964 -13.93 -17.46 -43.10
CA LEU A 964 -14.14 -18.72 -42.39
C LEU A 964 -14.48 -19.83 -43.39
N PHE A 965 -15.38 -19.55 -44.33
CA PHE A 965 -15.78 -20.50 -45.36
C PHE A 965 -14.69 -20.77 -46.42
N GLN A 966 -13.71 -19.88 -46.58
CA GLN A 966 -12.50 -20.14 -47.37
C GLN A 966 -11.59 -21.25 -46.79
N LEU A 967 -11.83 -21.69 -45.55
CA LEU A 967 -11.14 -22.85 -44.97
C LEU A 967 -11.79 -24.18 -45.32
N LEU A 968 -12.90 -24.17 -46.06
CA LEU A 968 -13.51 -25.41 -46.55
C LEU A 968 -12.61 -26.04 -47.60
N GLU A 969 -12.22 -27.28 -47.36
CA GLU A 969 -11.54 -28.08 -48.38
C GLU A 969 -12.57 -28.45 -49.46
N GLU A 970 -12.21 -28.28 -50.74
CA GLU A 970 -13.10 -28.62 -51.86
C GLU A 970 -13.28 -30.14 -51.92
N ASP A 971 -14.46 -30.64 -51.54
CA ASP A 971 -14.84 -32.03 -51.82
C ASP A 971 -14.80 -32.25 -53.34
N GLU A 972 -13.85 -33.05 -53.84
CA GLU A 972 -13.90 -33.54 -55.22
C GLU A 972 -15.22 -34.29 -55.41
N PRO A 973 -16.12 -33.84 -56.31
CA PRO A 973 -17.33 -34.58 -56.58
C PRO A 973 -16.96 -35.88 -57.30
N HIS A 974 -17.20 -37.02 -56.65
CA HIS A 974 -17.21 -38.32 -57.32
C HIS A 974 -18.14 -38.26 -58.55
N THR A 975 -17.56 -38.10 -59.74
CA THR A 975 -18.34 -38.06 -60.98
C THR A 975 -18.97 -39.43 -61.24
N PRO A 976 -20.28 -39.50 -61.51
CA PRO A 976 -20.94 -40.75 -61.78
C PRO A 976 -20.55 -41.35 -63.13
N THR A 977 -20.36 -42.66 -63.13
CA THR A 977 -20.47 -43.63 -64.24
C THR A 977 -20.68 -43.11 -65.67
N THR A 978 -19.72 -43.48 -66.53
CA THR A 978 -19.96 -44.00 -67.89
C THR A 978 -21.35 -43.78 -68.53
N ASN A 979 -21.46 -42.88 -69.53
CA ASN A 979 -21.49 -43.33 -70.93
C ASN A 979 -21.57 -42.24 -72.03
N ARG A 980 -20.91 -42.58 -73.15
CA ARG A 980 -21.23 -42.27 -74.57
C ARG A 980 -21.02 -40.86 -75.17
N ASN A 981 -20.00 -40.87 -76.05
CA ASN A 981 -20.01 -40.42 -77.46
C ASN A 981 -19.96 -38.91 -77.73
N SER A 982 -18.86 -38.33 -78.25
CA SER A 982 -18.18 -38.54 -79.57
C SER A 982 -19.00 -37.94 -80.75
N THR A 983 -18.49 -37.14 -81.69
CA THR A 983 -17.21 -37.06 -82.46
C THR A 983 -17.04 -35.62 -83.03
N SER A 984 -15.99 -35.14 -83.73
CA SER A 984 -14.54 -35.41 -83.96
C SER A 984 -13.97 -34.20 -84.77
N GLY A 985 -12.68 -33.98 -85.09
CA GLY A 985 -11.41 -34.69 -84.81
C GLY A 985 -10.24 -34.17 -85.71
N LYS A 986 -9.11 -34.90 -85.70
CA LYS A 986 -7.93 -34.88 -86.62
C LYS A 986 -6.81 -33.80 -86.55
N ARG A 987 -5.58 -34.32 -86.34
CA ARG A 987 -4.26 -34.04 -87.00
C ARG A 987 -3.40 -32.79 -86.62
N GLY A 988 -2.35 -33.03 -85.80
CA GLY A 988 -0.96 -33.25 -86.29
C GLY A 988 0.12 -32.12 -86.35
N ARG A 989 1.37 -32.50 -85.94
CA ARG A 989 2.74 -31.96 -86.22
C ARG A 989 3.44 -30.90 -85.30
N LYS A 990 4.58 -31.37 -84.73
CA LYS A 990 5.95 -30.80 -84.57
C LYS A 990 6.25 -29.37 -84.02
N ALA A 991 7.09 -29.36 -82.96
CA ALA A 991 8.31 -28.52 -82.72
C ALA A 991 8.18 -26.98 -82.55
N ALA A 992 9.02 -26.25 -81.78
CA ALA A 992 9.94 -26.55 -80.66
C ALA A 992 10.19 -25.21 -79.84
N PRO A 993 11.33 -24.88 -79.19
CA PRO A 993 11.33 -24.49 -77.75
C PRO A 993 11.97 -23.10 -77.44
N THR A 994 12.46 -22.91 -76.19
CA THR A 994 13.39 -21.84 -75.68
C THR A 994 12.83 -20.40 -75.60
N PHE A 995 13.24 -19.46 -74.71
CA PHE A 995 14.19 -19.38 -73.57
C PHE A 995 13.61 -18.34 -72.54
N GLY A 996 14.14 -18.01 -71.35
CA GLY A 996 15.37 -18.39 -70.62
C GLY A 996 15.52 -17.60 -69.28
N ASN A 997 16.69 -17.69 -68.61
CA ASN A 997 17.04 -16.98 -67.35
C ASN A 997 17.23 -15.46 -67.51
N SER A 998 17.04 -14.66 -66.44
CA SER A 998 18.16 -13.94 -65.75
C SER A 998 17.74 -12.88 -64.70
N ASN A 999 18.62 -12.70 -63.69
CA ASN A 999 18.65 -11.56 -62.75
C ASN A 999 19.21 -10.28 -63.42
N LYS A 1000 18.73 -9.07 -63.04
CA LYS A 1000 19.52 -7.99 -62.36
C LYS A 1000 18.92 -6.56 -62.42
N LYS A 1001 18.89 -5.92 -61.23
CA LYS A 1001 19.35 -4.54 -60.87
C LYS A 1001 18.71 -3.24 -61.41
N ASN A 1002 18.29 -2.42 -60.44
CA ASN A 1002 18.64 -1.00 -60.16
C ASN A 1002 18.45 0.15 -61.18
N ALA A 1003 17.64 1.15 -60.78
CA ALA A 1003 18.00 2.59 -60.59
C ALA A 1003 16.85 3.25 -59.76
N LYS A 1004 17.05 4.07 -58.71
CA LYS A 1004 17.55 5.47 -58.62
C LYS A 1004 16.73 6.48 -59.48
N SER A 1005 16.38 7.71 -59.05
CA SER A 1005 16.53 8.46 -57.76
C SER A 1005 15.88 9.88 -57.87
N VAL A 1006 16.04 10.72 -56.82
CA VAL A 1006 16.04 12.23 -56.74
C VAL A 1006 14.72 12.84 -56.16
N ILE A 1007 14.62 13.34 -54.90
CA ILE A 1007 15.28 14.44 -54.12
C ILE A 1007 14.68 15.85 -54.39
N LYS A 1008 14.21 16.54 -53.31
CA LYS A 1008 14.55 17.91 -52.84
C LYS A 1008 13.66 18.29 -51.62
N ASP A 1009 14.13 18.37 -50.38
CA ASP A 1009 14.94 19.41 -49.66
C ASP A 1009 14.24 20.76 -49.44
N LEU A 1010 14.09 21.19 -48.17
CA LEU A 1010 14.87 22.29 -47.55
C LEU A 1010 14.49 22.58 -46.07
N SER A 1011 15.41 23.22 -45.34
CA SER A 1011 15.38 23.53 -43.89
C SER A 1011 15.74 24.98 -43.55
N ASP A 1012 15.64 25.32 -42.25
CA ASP A 1012 16.25 26.42 -41.44
C ASP A 1012 15.19 27.36 -40.80
N SER A 1013 15.11 27.50 -39.46
CA SER A 1013 15.96 28.20 -38.47
C SER A 1013 15.73 29.73 -38.45
N SER A 1014 15.72 30.49 -37.34
CA SER A 1014 16.28 30.28 -35.98
C SER A 1014 15.59 31.12 -34.86
N GLU A 1015 15.71 30.67 -33.60
CA GLU A 1015 15.84 31.42 -32.31
C GLU A 1015 14.94 32.62 -31.90
N GLU A 1016 14.30 32.53 -30.71
CA GLU A 1016 14.67 33.34 -29.51
C GLU A 1016 14.10 32.75 -28.19
N SER A 1017 14.44 33.34 -27.04
CA SER A 1017 14.44 32.74 -25.68
C SER A 1017 13.26 33.13 -24.76
N SER A 1018 12.80 32.22 -23.88
CA SER A 1018 12.63 32.48 -22.42
C SER A 1018 12.31 31.20 -21.60
N GLU A 1019 12.46 31.29 -20.28
CA GLU A 1019 12.40 30.20 -19.28
C GLU A 1019 10.96 29.82 -18.82
N GLU A 1020 10.87 28.92 -17.82
CA GLU A 1020 9.67 28.39 -17.11
C GLU A 1020 9.01 27.11 -17.68
N GLU A 1021 9.40 25.92 -17.16
CA GLU A 1021 8.66 24.66 -17.35
C GLU A 1021 7.70 24.39 -16.18
N GLU A 1022 6.40 24.63 -16.39
CA GLU A 1022 5.32 24.05 -15.59
C GLU A 1022 5.10 22.56 -15.91
N VAL A 1023 4.72 21.77 -14.90
CA VAL A 1023 4.43 20.33 -15.07
C VAL A 1023 3.13 20.11 -15.86
N ILE A 1024 3.24 19.38 -16.97
CA ILE A 1024 2.20 19.24 -18.00
C ILE A 1024 1.03 18.34 -17.56
N LYS A 1025 -0.20 18.87 -17.58
CA LYS A 1025 -1.46 18.09 -17.48
C LYS A 1025 -1.78 17.37 -18.81
N PRO A 1026 -2.23 16.10 -18.82
CA PRO A 1026 -2.66 15.41 -20.05
C PRO A 1026 -4.05 15.86 -20.53
N ARG A 1027 -4.17 16.26 -21.81
CA ARG A 1027 -5.43 16.73 -22.42
C ARG A 1027 -6.35 15.57 -22.85
N GLN A 1028 -7.61 15.60 -22.41
CA GLN A 1028 -8.68 14.78 -22.98
C GLN A 1028 -9.18 15.30 -24.34
N THR A 1029 -9.63 14.38 -25.21
CA THR A 1029 -10.07 14.66 -26.58
C THR A 1029 -11.57 14.98 -26.69
N LYS A 1030 -11.90 16.20 -27.14
CA LYS A 1030 -13.30 16.63 -27.36
C LYS A 1030 -13.94 15.95 -28.59
N LYS A 1031 -15.03 15.19 -28.39
CA LYS A 1031 -15.97 14.80 -29.46
C LYS A 1031 -16.88 15.98 -29.82
N ARG A 1032 -17.28 16.04 -31.10
CA ARG A 1032 -18.02 17.14 -31.73
C ARG A 1032 -19.44 16.68 -32.11
N ARG A 1033 -20.49 17.39 -31.66
CA ARG A 1033 -21.85 17.27 -32.26
C ARG A 1033 -22.60 18.61 -32.24
N LYS A 1034 -23.54 18.77 -33.17
CA LYS A 1034 -24.18 20.04 -33.56
C LYS A 1034 -25.43 20.38 -32.74
N ILE A 1035 -25.53 21.67 -32.39
CA ILE A 1035 -26.66 22.60 -32.63
C ILE A 1035 -28.09 22.04 -32.52
N ASN A 1036 -28.86 22.60 -31.58
CA ASN A 1036 -30.12 23.31 -31.88
C ASN A 1036 -30.34 24.43 -30.85
N ALA A 1037 -31.04 25.50 -31.24
CA ALA A 1037 -31.13 26.74 -30.47
C ALA A 1037 -32.59 27.17 -30.24
N VAL A 1038 -32.88 27.75 -29.07
CA VAL A 1038 -33.97 28.72 -28.80
C VAL A 1038 -33.46 29.71 -27.73
N ALA A 1039 -33.99 30.94 -27.75
CA ALA A 1039 -33.77 32.05 -26.81
C ALA A 1039 -34.17 31.71 -25.34
N SER A 1040 -33.98 32.55 -24.31
CA SER A 1040 -33.78 34.02 -24.21
C SER A 1040 -33.15 34.42 -22.85
N GLU A 1041 -32.64 35.66 -22.75
CA GLU A 1041 -32.71 36.66 -21.63
C GLU A 1041 -32.82 36.15 -20.15
N SER A 1042 -32.18 36.76 -19.13
CA SER A 1042 -31.33 37.96 -19.00
C SER A 1042 -30.69 38.01 -17.59
N ASP A 1043 -29.69 38.89 -17.41
CA ASP A 1043 -28.96 39.27 -16.18
C ASP A 1043 -28.00 38.23 -15.53
#